data_AF-A0A067ES04-F1
#
_entry.id   AF-A0A067ES04-F1
#
_cell.length_a   1.000
_cell.length_b   1.000
_cell.length_c   1.000
_cell.angle_alpha   90.00
_cell.angle_beta   90.00
_cell.angle_gamma   90.00
#
_symmetry.space_group_name_H-M   'P 1'
#
loop_
_entity.id
_entity.type
_entity.pdbx_description
1 polymer ?
#
loop_
_entity_poly.entity_id
_entity_poly.type
_entity_poly.pdbx_seq_one_letter_code
_entity_poly.pdbx_strand_id
1 'polypeptide(L)'
;MEEQVLSEGADHEDDESSTCGSTVGNEDDVDFSSAFTTDMVFNSREELVEWIRDTGKRNGLVIVIKKSDVGGDGRRPRITFACERSGAYRRKYTEGQTPKRPKTTGTKKCGCPFLLKGHKLDTDDDWILKVVCGVHNHPVTQHVEGHSYAGRLTEQEANILVDLSRSNISPKEILQTLKQRDMHNVSTIKAIYNARHKYRVGEQVGQLHMHQLLDKLRKHGYIEWHRYNEETDCFKDLFWAHPFAVGLLRAFPSVVMIDCTYKTSMYPFSFLEIVGATSTELTFSIAFAYLESERDDNYIWTLERLRSMMEDDALPRVIVTDKDLALMNSIRAVFPRATNLLCRWHISKNISVNCKKLFETKERWEAFICSWNVLVLSVTEQEYMQHLGAMESDFSRYPQAIDYVKQTWLANYKEKFVAAWTDLAMHFGNVTMNRGETTHTKLKRLLAVPQGNFETSWAKVHSLLEQQHYEIKASFERSSTIVQHNFKVPIFEELRGFVSLNAMNIILGESERADSVGLNASACGCVFRRTHGLPCAHEIAEYKHERRSIPLLAVDRHWKKLDFVPVTQDTALELSFRAEIEMFVKRFEETDGPGKRQLLKKLKELTNSASTFNSASTSLVELEVDGFPLSKLGTSTYQDPSELQYVLSVQDSDSAPLRTSSATSMQLKGRQKEKVFRTKSHQPLCFIDSFPAGLRPYIHDVQDVIADGHCGFRVVAELMDIGEDNWAQVRRDLVDELQSHYDDYIQLYGDAEIARELLHSLSYSESNPGIEHRMIMPDTGHLIASRYNIVLMHLSQQQCFTFLPLRSVPLPRTSRKIVTIGFVNECQFVKVFMHPGAPMPPISPKWLEHRYPCAQGWETPYTAHIRVFRDLVTDH
;
A
#
# COMPACT_ATOMS: atom_id res chain seq x y z
N MET A 1 -2.59 4.59 -97.27
CA MET A 1 -3.20 5.93 -97.37
C MET A 1 -3.74 6.26 -96.00
N GLU A 2 -3.07 7.07 -95.19
CA GLU A 2 -1.69 7.60 -95.25
C GLU A 2 -1.14 7.46 -93.81
N GLU A 3 0.07 6.96 -93.56
CA GLU A 3 1.37 7.60 -93.78
C GLU A 3 1.54 8.90 -92.98
N GLN A 4 2.43 8.88 -91.97
CA GLN A 4 2.63 9.96 -91.00
C GLN A 4 3.95 10.70 -91.26
N VAL A 5 3.93 12.04 -91.30
CA VAL A 5 5.14 12.87 -91.32
C VAL A 5 4.95 14.14 -90.46
N LEU A 6 5.84 14.29 -89.47
CA LEU A 6 6.39 15.50 -88.82
C LEU A 6 5.66 16.85 -88.88
N SER A 7 5.47 17.48 -87.70
CA SER A 7 6.04 18.82 -87.43
C SER A 7 6.12 19.16 -85.92
N GLU A 8 7.33 19.53 -85.50
CA GLU A 8 7.85 20.24 -84.31
C GLU A 8 6.92 20.81 -83.21
N GLY A 9 7.43 20.83 -81.96
CA GLY A 9 6.71 21.35 -80.78
C GLY A 9 7.57 21.60 -79.52
N ALA A 10 8.76 22.21 -79.67
CA ALA A 10 9.63 22.81 -78.65
C ALA A 10 9.72 22.19 -77.22
N ASP A 11 10.85 21.56 -76.90
CA ASP A 11 11.24 21.25 -75.52
C ASP A 11 11.50 22.55 -74.70
N HIS A 12 11.03 22.58 -73.46
CA HIS A 12 11.32 23.63 -72.49
C HIS A 12 12.35 23.11 -71.47
N GLU A 13 13.60 23.57 -71.58
CA GLU A 13 14.64 23.29 -70.59
C GLU A 13 14.45 24.19 -69.36
N ASP A 14 13.83 23.64 -68.30
CA ASP A 14 13.83 24.27 -66.96
C ASP A 14 15.23 24.13 -66.32
N ASP A 15 16.17 24.96 -66.75
CA ASP A 15 17.49 25.09 -66.12
C ASP A 15 17.38 25.83 -64.78
N GLU A 16 17.06 25.11 -63.70
CA GLU A 16 17.25 25.58 -62.32
C GLU A 16 18.75 25.70 -61.99
N SER A 17 19.42 26.66 -62.64
CA SER A 17 20.77 27.12 -62.32
C SER A 17 20.76 27.89 -61.00
N SER A 18 20.50 27.18 -59.90
CA SER A 18 20.57 27.69 -58.53
C SER A 18 22.03 27.95 -58.14
N THR A 19 22.61 29.01 -58.70
CA THR A 19 23.95 29.51 -58.40
C THR A 19 24.16 29.60 -56.89
N CYS A 20 25.28 29.06 -56.41
CA CYS A 20 25.66 29.19 -55.01
C CYS A 20 25.85 30.68 -54.66
N GLY A 21 24.87 31.27 -53.98
CA GLY A 21 24.92 32.67 -53.53
C GLY A 21 26.09 32.85 -52.57
N SER A 22 27.08 33.66 -52.96
CA SER A 22 28.36 33.78 -52.25
C SER A 22 28.24 34.55 -50.94
N THR A 23 27.75 33.89 -49.88
CA THR A 23 27.87 34.34 -48.49
C THR A 23 28.99 33.57 -47.79
N VAL A 24 30.22 33.72 -48.27
CA VAL A 24 31.42 33.35 -47.51
C VAL A 24 31.55 34.37 -46.38
N GLY A 25 31.25 33.98 -45.14
CA GLY A 25 31.12 34.97 -44.05
C GLY A 25 30.75 34.48 -42.65
N ASN A 26 30.93 33.19 -42.31
CA ASN A 26 30.94 32.71 -40.92
C ASN A 26 32.20 31.86 -40.69
N GLU A 27 32.75 31.91 -39.48
CA GLU A 27 34.02 31.25 -39.13
C GLU A 27 33.88 29.72 -38.88
N ASP A 28 32.64 29.19 -38.90
CA ASP A 28 32.28 27.80 -38.57
C ASP A 28 31.85 26.93 -39.79
N ASP A 29 31.85 27.47 -41.02
CA ASP A 29 31.40 26.71 -42.22
C ASP A 29 32.48 25.70 -42.68
N VAL A 30 32.12 24.41 -42.76
CA VAL A 30 33.05 23.33 -43.12
C VAL A 30 32.63 22.62 -44.40
N ASP A 31 33.49 22.59 -45.42
CA ASP A 31 33.22 21.89 -46.69
C ASP A 31 33.81 20.48 -46.74
N PHE A 32 32.97 19.50 -47.06
CA PHE A 32 33.33 18.10 -47.26
C PHE A 32 33.18 17.65 -48.73
N SER A 33 33.02 18.57 -49.68
CA SER A 33 32.83 18.24 -51.11
C SER A 33 33.90 17.26 -51.62
N SER A 34 35.17 17.49 -51.30
CA SER A 34 36.30 16.62 -51.67
C SER A 34 36.21 15.19 -51.11
N ALA A 35 35.54 14.97 -49.98
CA ALA A 35 35.37 13.65 -49.39
C ALA A 35 34.29 12.81 -50.10
N PHE A 36 33.35 13.44 -50.83
CA PHE A 36 32.25 12.77 -51.54
C PHE A 36 32.36 12.85 -53.07
N THR A 37 33.32 13.62 -53.60
CA THR A 37 33.70 13.55 -55.02
C THR A 37 34.36 12.19 -55.29
N THR A 38 33.79 11.41 -56.21
CA THR A 38 34.31 10.12 -56.63
C THR A 38 33.85 9.80 -58.05
N ASP A 39 34.76 9.24 -58.85
CA ASP A 39 34.46 8.73 -60.21
C ASP A 39 34.03 7.25 -60.18
N MET A 40 33.82 6.68 -58.99
CA MET A 40 33.35 5.30 -58.81
C MET A 40 31.91 5.13 -59.32
N VAL A 41 31.71 4.07 -60.10
CA VAL A 41 30.41 3.46 -60.36
C VAL A 41 30.15 2.41 -59.28
N PHE A 42 28.92 2.37 -58.76
CA PHE A 42 28.47 1.42 -57.74
C PHE A 42 27.46 0.47 -58.36
N ASN A 43 27.70 -0.84 -58.27
CA ASN A 43 26.97 -1.90 -58.98
C ASN A 43 25.57 -2.15 -58.41
N SER A 44 25.20 -1.44 -57.34
CA SER A 44 23.85 -1.42 -56.78
C SER A 44 23.56 -0.14 -56.01
N ARG A 45 22.26 0.12 -55.83
CA ARG A 45 21.75 1.18 -54.97
C ARG A 45 22.22 1.03 -53.52
N GLU A 46 22.26 -0.20 -53.03
CA GLU A 46 22.62 -0.54 -51.66
C GLU A 46 24.11 -0.29 -51.39
N GLU A 47 24.99 -0.65 -52.34
CA GLU A 47 26.43 -0.35 -52.31
C GLU A 47 26.71 1.16 -52.27
N LEU A 48 26.04 1.96 -53.12
CA LEU A 48 26.10 3.43 -53.07
C LEU A 48 25.68 3.96 -51.69
N VAL A 49 24.58 3.45 -51.14
CA VAL A 49 24.03 3.88 -49.84
C VAL A 49 24.96 3.53 -48.69
N GLU A 50 25.67 2.39 -48.76
CA GLU A 50 26.67 1.98 -47.79
C GLU A 50 27.95 2.82 -47.88
N TRP A 51 28.50 3.02 -49.09
CA TRP A 51 29.68 3.87 -49.29
C TRP A 51 29.46 5.30 -48.80
N ILE A 52 28.31 5.91 -49.10
CA ILE A 52 27.97 7.26 -48.62
C ILE A 52 27.88 7.31 -47.09
N ARG A 53 27.31 6.28 -46.45
CA ARG A 53 27.25 6.21 -44.98
C ARG A 53 28.62 6.06 -44.36
N ASP A 54 29.52 5.29 -44.97
CA ASP A 54 30.83 5.00 -44.38
C ASP A 54 31.85 6.11 -44.65
N THR A 55 31.77 6.77 -45.80
CA THR A 55 32.43 8.05 -46.03
C THR A 55 31.87 9.13 -45.09
N GLY A 56 30.57 9.09 -44.78
CA GLY A 56 29.96 9.90 -43.71
C GLY A 56 30.57 9.62 -42.33
N LYS A 57 30.52 8.37 -41.85
CA LYS A 57 31.09 7.91 -40.56
C LYS A 57 32.55 8.36 -40.41
N ARG A 58 33.39 8.11 -41.44
CA ARG A 58 34.82 8.46 -41.45
C ARG A 58 35.09 9.97 -41.27
N ASN A 59 34.14 10.83 -41.66
CA ASN A 59 34.22 12.28 -41.52
C ASN A 59 33.37 12.84 -40.36
N GLY A 60 32.80 11.98 -39.50
CA GLY A 60 31.91 12.40 -38.40
C GLY A 60 30.54 12.94 -38.84
N LEU A 61 30.13 12.63 -40.07
CA LEU A 61 28.90 13.12 -40.70
C LEU A 61 27.80 12.05 -40.72
N VAL A 62 26.56 12.48 -40.49
CA VAL A 62 25.38 11.61 -40.50
C VAL A 62 24.49 11.99 -41.67
N ILE A 63 24.52 11.15 -42.71
CA ILE A 63 23.86 11.38 -43.99
C ILE A 63 22.62 10.48 -44.09
N VAL A 64 21.50 11.07 -44.49
CA VAL A 64 20.19 10.42 -44.59
C VAL A 64 19.60 10.60 -45.99
N ILE A 65 18.77 9.65 -46.43
CA ILE A 65 18.03 9.78 -47.69
C ILE A 65 16.91 10.82 -47.49
N LYS A 66 17.00 11.94 -48.23
CA LYS A 66 16.05 13.07 -48.22
C LYS A 66 14.88 12.85 -49.18
N LYS A 67 15.12 12.19 -50.32
CA LYS A 67 14.12 11.66 -51.25
C LYS A 67 14.70 10.43 -51.95
N SER A 68 13.92 9.36 -52.10
CA SER A 68 14.19 8.28 -53.05
C SER A 68 13.13 8.38 -54.14
N ASP A 69 13.54 8.43 -55.39
CA ASP A 69 12.67 8.47 -56.56
C ASP A 69 12.93 7.20 -57.39
N VAL A 70 11.90 6.38 -57.57
CA VAL A 70 12.02 5.05 -58.21
C VAL A 70 11.98 5.11 -59.74
N GLY A 71 11.71 6.29 -60.30
CA GLY A 71 11.52 6.46 -61.74
C GLY A 71 10.12 6.11 -62.21
N GLY A 72 9.78 6.57 -63.42
CA GLY A 72 8.45 6.49 -64.03
C GLY A 72 8.33 7.50 -65.17
N ASP A 73 7.52 7.20 -66.18
CA ASP A 73 7.27 8.04 -67.36
C ASP A 73 8.55 8.67 -67.96
N GLY A 74 9.49 7.80 -68.36
CA GLY A 74 10.78 8.18 -68.94
C GLY A 74 11.82 8.75 -67.96
N ARG A 75 11.46 9.02 -66.70
CA ARG A 75 12.37 9.60 -65.70
C ARG A 75 13.18 8.51 -64.99
N ARG A 76 14.50 8.60 -65.11
CA ARG A 76 15.47 7.68 -64.47
C ARG A 76 15.37 7.72 -62.93
N PRO A 77 15.62 6.60 -62.23
CA PRO A 77 15.71 6.57 -60.76
C PRO A 77 16.77 7.53 -60.21
N ARG A 78 16.45 8.22 -59.11
CA ARG A 78 17.30 9.24 -58.48
C ARG A 78 17.17 9.21 -56.96
N ILE A 79 18.29 9.28 -56.24
CA ILE A 79 18.29 9.30 -54.77
C ILE A 79 18.97 10.58 -54.30
N THR A 80 18.26 11.39 -53.51
CA THR A 80 18.80 12.61 -52.90
C THR A 80 19.18 12.32 -51.45
N PHE A 81 20.44 12.56 -51.10
CA PHE A 81 20.97 12.44 -49.74
C PHE A 81 21.21 13.83 -49.15
N ALA A 82 21.09 13.96 -47.83
CA ALA A 82 21.39 15.20 -47.10
C ALA A 82 21.83 14.92 -45.66
N CYS A 83 22.35 15.93 -44.95
CA CYS A 83 22.65 15.82 -43.52
C CYS A 83 21.37 15.58 -42.69
N GLU A 84 21.45 14.81 -41.59
CA GLU A 84 20.36 14.64 -40.61
C GLU A 84 19.81 16.00 -40.09
N ARG A 85 20.67 17.04 -40.06
CA ARG A 85 20.32 18.41 -39.66
C ARG A 85 19.68 19.28 -40.77
N SER A 86 19.52 18.76 -41.99
CA SER A 86 19.04 19.52 -43.16
C SER A 86 17.54 19.84 -43.13
N GLY A 87 17.15 20.98 -43.70
CA GLY A 87 15.77 21.50 -43.76
C GLY A 87 15.21 21.98 -42.42
N ALA A 88 13.96 22.45 -42.41
CA ALA A 88 13.29 23.00 -41.22
C ALA A 88 12.42 21.96 -40.48
N TYR A 89 12.09 22.23 -39.22
CA TYR A 89 11.13 21.44 -38.44
C TYR A 89 9.68 21.83 -38.76
N ARG A 90 9.00 20.99 -39.54
CA ARG A 90 7.55 21.13 -39.77
C ARG A 90 6.77 20.56 -38.57
N ARG A 91 6.07 21.42 -37.82
CA ARG A 91 5.09 21.00 -36.80
C ARG A 91 3.93 20.27 -37.49
N LYS A 92 3.64 19.03 -37.08
CA LYS A 92 2.38 18.35 -37.44
C LYS A 92 1.32 18.67 -36.39
N TYR A 93 0.60 19.77 -36.60
CA TYR A 93 -0.71 20.02 -36.00
C TYR A 93 -1.62 20.58 -37.10
N THR A 94 -2.83 20.05 -37.20
CA THR A 94 -3.94 20.78 -37.82
C THR A 94 -4.30 21.97 -36.94
N GLU A 95 -4.82 23.04 -37.55
CA GLU A 95 -5.27 24.21 -36.79
C GLU A 95 -6.36 23.83 -35.79
N GLY A 96 -6.27 24.36 -34.56
CA GLY A 96 -7.23 24.10 -33.48
C GLY A 96 -6.78 23.15 -32.36
N GLN A 97 -5.64 22.44 -32.46
CA GLN A 97 -5.14 21.59 -31.36
C GLN A 97 -3.91 22.17 -30.63
N THR A 98 -4.06 22.44 -29.33
CA THR A 98 -2.95 22.82 -28.44
C THR A 98 -2.25 21.59 -27.83
N PRO A 99 -0.90 21.57 -27.72
CA PRO A 99 -0.19 20.43 -27.15
C PRO A 99 -0.38 20.35 -25.62
N LYS A 100 -0.83 19.19 -25.10
CA LYS A 100 -1.05 19.00 -23.64
C LYS A 100 0.21 19.02 -22.76
N ARG A 101 1.42 19.07 -23.33
CA ARG A 101 2.69 19.36 -22.63
C ARG A 101 3.70 20.05 -23.57
N PRO A 102 4.52 21.00 -23.10
CA PRO A 102 5.72 21.43 -23.82
C PRO A 102 6.74 20.28 -23.86
N LYS A 103 7.44 20.12 -24.97
CA LYS A 103 8.55 19.16 -25.09
C LYS A 103 9.88 19.89 -24.90
N THR A 104 10.60 19.58 -23.83
CA THR A 104 11.99 19.97 -23.58
C THR A 104 12.96 19.16 -24.46
N THR A 105 12.75 19.22 -25.77
CA THR A 105 13.62 18.59 -26.78
C THR A 105 13.68 19.49 -28.00
N GLY A 106 14.81 20.19 -28.16
CA GLY A 106 15.10 20.99 -29.35
C GLY A 106 15.16 20.13 -30.62
N THR A 107 14.89 20.74 -31.78
CA THR A 107 15.07 20.04 -33.05
C THR A 107 16.56 20.01 -33.42
N LYS A 108 17.08 18.87 -33.91
CA LYS A 108 18.45 18.78 -34.46
C LYS A 108 18.61 19.54 -35.80
N LYS A 109 17.54 20.09 -36.36
CA LYS A 109 17.51 20.69 -37.71
C LYS A 109 17.93 22.16 -37.69
N CYS A 110 19.01 22.48 -38.39
CA CYS A 110 19.58 23.83 -38.55
C CYS A 110 19.56 24.33 -40.01
N GLY A 111 18.76 23.69 -40.88
CA GLY A 111 18.67 24.08 -42.29
C GLY A 111 19.86 23.66 -43.16
N CYS A 112 20.79 22.84 -42.63
CA CYS A 112 22.05 22.47 -43.26
C CYS A 112 21.97 22.20 -44.78
N PRO A 113 22.80 22.87 -45.61
CA PRO A 113 22.67 22.86 -47.06
C PRO A 113 23.21 21.58 -47.73
N PHE A 114 24.06 20.80 -47.04
CA PHE A 114 24.68 19.57 -47.55
C PHE A 114 23.70 18.67 -48.33
N LEU A 115 24.05 18.36 -49.57
CA LEU A 115 23.20 17.68 -50.54
C LEU A 115 24.03 16.88 -51.56
N LEU A 116 23.70 15.59 -51.71
CA LEU A 116 24.24 14.72 -52.77
C LEU A 116 23.08 14.14 -53.60
N LYS A 117 23.33 13.83 -54.88
CA LYS A 117 22.39 13.14 -55.76
C LYS A 117 23.06 11.88 -56.33
N GLY A 118 22.51 10.71 -56.02
CA GLY A 118 22.78 9.46 -56.72
C GLY A 118 21.91 9.32 -57.97
N HIS A 119 22.50 8.96 -59.09
CA HIS A 119 21.84 8.76 -60.39
C HIS A 119 22.12 7.35 -60.91
N LYS A 120 21.08 6.65 -61.39
CA LYS A 120 21.23 5.36 -62.07
C LYS A 120 21.64 5.54 -63.55
N LEU A 121 22.53 4.67 -64.04
CA LEU A 121 22.95 4.58 -65.45
C LEU A 121 21.98 3.74 -66.30
N ASP A 122 22.14 3.75 -67.63
CA ASP A 122 21.14 3.19 -68.55
C ASP A 122 21.23 1.68 -68.79
N THR A 123 22.39 1.05 -68.55
CA THR A 123 22.70 -0.30 -69.05
C THR A 123 22.64 -1.42 -68.01
N ASP A 124 22.86 -1.12 -66.74
CA ASP A 124 22.93 -2.09 -65.62
C ASP A 124 22.26 -1.51 -64.35
N ASP A 125 22.37 -2.16 -63.18
CA ASP A 125 21.90 -1.59 -61.89
C ASP A 125 22.87 -0.58 -61.25
N ASP A 126 23.73 -0.01 -62.09
CA ASP A 126 24.84 0.90 -61.79
C ASP A 126 24.41 2.31 -61.38
N TRP A 127 25.10 2.87 -60.39
CA TRP A 127 24.88 4.22 -59.88
C TRP A 127 26.16 5.06 -59.84
N ILE A 128 26.01 6.36 -60.08
CA ILE A 128 27.04 7.38 -59.89
C ILE A 128 26.60 8.44 -58.87
N LEU A 129 27.57 9.06 -58.20
CA LEU A 129 27.35 10.07 -57.15
C LEU A 129 27.73 11.47 -57.63
N LYS A 130 26.79 12.41 -57.58
CA LYS A 130 27.04 13.84 -57.80
C LYS A 130 26.92 14.63 -56.50
N VAL A 131 28.00 15.28 -56.08
CA VAL A 131 27.97 16.31 -55.04
C VAL A 131 27.20 17.51 -55.58
N VAL A 132 26.25 18.04 -54.79
CA VAL A 132 25.52 19.28 -55.12
C VAL A 132 25.86 20.40 -54.15
N CYS A 133 26.10 20.06 -52.88
CA CYS A 133 26.71 20.93 -51.89
C CYS A 133 27.39 20.06 -50.82
N GLY A 134 28.70 20.20 -50.60
CA GLY A 134 29.42 19.53 -49.50
C GLY A 134 29.54 20.35 -48.22
N VAL A 135 29.03 21.59 -48.20
CA VAL A 135 29.15 22.53 -47.09
C VAL A 135 28.20 22.20 -45.95
N HIS A 136 28.71 22.26 -44.72
CA HIS A 136 27.97 22.17 -43.47
C HIS A 136 28.01 23.50 -42.71
N ASN A 137 26.83 24.04 -42.41
CA ASN A 137 26.65 25.25 -41.60
C ASN A 137 26.68 24.98 -40.08
N HIS A 138 27.48 24.00 -39.65
CA HIS A 138 27.61 23.58 -38.26
C HIS A 138 28.87 22.74 -38.05
N PRO A 139 29.48 22.77 -36.86
CA PRO A 139 30.60 21.91 -36.53
C PRO A 139 30.23 20.41 -36.58
N VAL A 140 31.25 19.59 -36.84
CA VAL A 140 31.18 18.11 -36.87
C VAL A 140 30.88 17.58 -35.46
N THR A 141 30.12 16.49 -35.36
CA THR A 141 29.65 15.98 -34.05
C THR A 141 30.60 14.88 -33.56
N GLN A 142 31.41 15.17 -32.52
CA GLN A 142 32.38 14.23 -31.96
C GLN A 142 31.79 12.94 -31.35
N HIS A 143 30.47 12.91 -31.09
CA HIS A 143 29.78 11.78 -30.48
C HIS A 143 28.63 11.32 -31.38
N VAL A 144 28.71 10.08 -31.89
CA VAL A 144 27.75 9.51 -32.85
C VAL A 144 26.54 8.82 -32.17
N GLU A 145 26.36 9.04 -30.87
CA GLU A 145 25.28 8.41 -30.10
C GLU A 145 23.92 9.09 -30.36
N GLY A 146 22.87 8.29 -30.56
CA GLY A 146 21.51 8.81 -30.76
C GLY A 146 21.21 9.34 -32.18
N HIS A 147 21.88 8.82 -33.21
CA HIS A 147 21.57 9.07 -34.62
C HIS A 147 20.67 7.98 -35.25
N SER A 148 19.96 8.35 -36.31
CA SER A 148 18.79 7.62 -36.84
C SER A 148 19.02 6.21 -37.41
N TYR A 149 20.26 5.86 -37.79
CA TYR A 149 20.64 4.49 -38.20
C TYR A 149 21.69 3.83 -37.31
N ALA A 150 22.58 4.60 -36.66
CA ALA A 150 23.75 4.04 -35.98
C ALA A 150 23.41 3.14 -34.78
N GLY A 151 22.36 3.48 -34.01
CA GLY A 151 21.91 2.69 -32.86
C GLY A 151 21.00 1.49 -33.19
N ARG A 152 21.17 0.88 -34.37
CA ARG A 152 20.45 -0.34 -34.79
C ARG A 152 21.38 -1.54 -34.71
N LEU A 153 20.86 -2.66 -34.21
CA LEU A 153 21.58 -3.93 -34.18
C LEU A 153 21.79 -4.47 -35.61
N THR A 154 22.96 -5.06 -35.86
CA THR A 154 23.20 -5.90 -37.04
C THR A 154 22.47 -7.24 -36.92
N GLU A 155 22.44 -8.03 -38.00
CA GLU A 155 21.83 -9.36 -37.98
C GLU A 155 22.57 -10.33 -37.05
N GLN A 156 23.90 -10.27 -37.01
CA GLN A 156 24.72 -11.07 -36.09
C GLN A 156 24.44 -10.70 -34.63
N GLU A 157 24.35 -9.41 -34.33
CA GLU A 157 24.00 -8.90 -33.00
C GLU A 157 22.57 -9.24 -32.59
N ALA A 158 21.64 -9.26 -33.55
CA ALA A 158 20.25 -9.68 -33.32
C ALA A 158 20.16 -11.17 -32.96
N ASN A 159 20.93 -12.04 -33.62
CA ASN A 159 21.00 -13.46 -33.29
C ASN A 159 21.63 -13.68 -31.90
N ILE A 160 22.75 -12.99 -31.62
CA ILE A 160 23.38 -12.99 -30.28
C ILE A 160 22.39 -12.50 -29.21
N LEU A 161 21.60 -11.46 -29.49
CA LEU A 161 20.56 -10.98 -28.59
C LEU A 161 19.46 -12.03 -28.34
N VAL A 162 19.04 -12.76 -29.37
CA VAL A 162 18.01 -13.81 -29.24
C VAL A 162 18.51 -14.95 -28.36
N ASP A 163 19.73 -15.44 -28.58
CA ASP A 163 20.26 -16.58 -27.82
C ASP A 163 20.62 -16.20 -26.38
N LEU A 164 21.25 -15.03 -26.14
CA LEU A 164 21.43 -14.52 -24.78
C LEU A 164 20.10 -14.24 -24.07
N SER A 165 19.03 -13.92 -24.82
CA SER A 165 17.69 -13.73 -24.26
C SER A 165 16.97 -15.02 -23.91
N ARG A 166 17.16 -16.10 -24.69
CA ARG A 166 16.71 -17.45 -24.33
C ARG A 166 17.36 -17.93 -23.03
N SER A 167 18.64 -17.57 -22.83
CA SER A 167 19.40 -17.84 -21.59
C SER A 167 19.07 -16.88 -20.42
N ASN A 168 17.95 -16.14 -20.46
CA ASN A 168 17.47 -15.24 -19.41
C ASN A 168 18.41 -14.09 -18.98
N ILE A 169 19.47 -13.79 -19.73
CA ILE A 169 20.42 -12.71 -19.41
C ILE A 169 19.73 -11.34 -19.51
N SER A 170 20.07 -10.36 -18.65
CA SER A 170 19.33 -9.09 -18.62
C SER A 170 19.61 -8.21 -19.87
N PRO A 171 18.69 -7.31 -20.27
CA PRO A 171 18.93 -6.37 -21.37
C PRO A 171 20.18 -5.48 -21.20
N LYS A 172 20.60 -5.23 -19.95
CA LYS A 172 21.82 -4.46 -19.63
C LYS A 172 23.09 -5.28 -19.91
N GLU A 173 23.11 -6.54 -19.49
CA GLU A 173 24.23 -7.47 -19.73
C GLU A 173 24.32 -7.87 -21.20
N ILE A 174 23.18 -8.03 -21.90
CA ILE A 174 23.14 -8.22 -23.35
C ILE A 174 23.79 -7.02 -24.05
N LEU A 175 23.41 -5.79 -23.69
CA LEU A 175 24.02 -4.58 -24.26
C LEU A 175 25.53 -4.50 -23.96
N GLN A 176 25.94 -4.85 -22.74
CA GLN A 176 27.35 -4.90 -22.35
C GLN A 176 28.12 -5.97 -23.15
N THR A 177 27.54 -7.16 -23.34
CA THR A 177 28.14 -8.25 -24.13
C THR A 177 28.30 -7.84 -25.60
N LEU A 178 27.32 -7.12 -26.16
CA LEU A 178 27.41 -6.59 -27.52
C LEU A 178 28.51 -5.52 -27.63
N LYS A 179 28.57 -4.56 -26.70
CA LYS A 179 29.64 -3.54 -26.63
C LYS A 179 31.04 -4.09 -26.27
N GLN A 180 31.12 -5.30 -25.72
CA GLN A 180 32.38 -6.03 -25.50
C GLN A 180 32.82 -6.84 -26.73
N ARG A 181 31.89 -7.23 -27.61
CA ARG A 181 32.18 -7.93 -28.87
C ARG A 181 32.47 -6.97 -30.03
N ASP A 182 31.81 -5.81 -30.05
CA ASP A 182 32.11 -4.70 -30.95
C ASP A 182 32.28 -3.40 -30.15
N MET A 183 33.51 -2.86 -30.15
CA MET A 183 33.84 -1.58 -29.51
C MET A 183 33.21 -0.36 -30.21
N HIS A 184 32.71 -0.52 -31.43
CA HIS A 184 32.00 0.51 -32.19
C HIS A 184 30.48 0.42 -32.06
N ASN A 185 29.94 -0.52 -31.27
CA ASN A 185 28.51 -0.66 -31.04
C ASN A 185 27.96 0.56 -30.28
N VAL A 186 27.18 1.38 -30.98
CA VAL A 186 26.39 2.50 -30.42
C VAL A 186 24.91 2.15 -30.26
N SER A 187 24.59 0.85 -30.11
CA SER A 187 23.24 0.43 -29.75
C SER A 187 22.87 0.95 -28.35
N THR A 188 21.58 1.19 -28.15
CA THR A 188 21.05 1.69 -26.88
C THR A 188 20.22 0.61 -26.20
N ILE A 189 20.01 0.72 -24.88
CA ILE A 189 19.14 -0.19 -24.13
C ILE A 189 17.73 -0.30 -24.75
N LYS A 190 17.24 0.78 -25.37
CA LYS A 190 15.96 0.83 -26.10
C LYS A 190 15.97 -0.01 -27.38
N ALA A 191 17.10 -0.12 -28.08
CA ALA A 191 17.24 -1.02 -29.22
C ALA A 191 17.14 -2.49 -28.78
N ILE A 192 17.74 -2.85 -27.65
CA ILE A 192 17.65 -4.21 -27.06
C ILE A 192 16.19 -4.57 -26.72
N TYR A 193 15.46 -3.69 -26.03
CA TYR A 193 14.03 -3.90 -25.72
C TYR A 193 13.18 -4.03 -26.99
N ASN A 194 13.36 -3.13 -27.97
CA ASN A 194 12.63 -3.19 -29.23
C ASN A 194 12.91 -4.51 -30.00
N ALA A 195 14.15 -4.99 -29.97
CA ALA A 195 14.54 -6.24 -30.63
C ALA A 195 13.97 -7.47 -29.91
N ARG A 196 14.06 -7.56 -28.57
CA ARG A 196 13.39 -8.62 -27.79
C ARG A 196 11.90 -8.74 -28.13
N HIS A 197 11.22 -7.60 -28.24
CA HIS A 197 9.81 -7.54 -28.63
C HIS A 197 9.58 -7.95 -30.10
N LYS A 198 10.46 -7.53 -31.04
CA LYS A 198 10.38 -7.93 -32.45
C LYS A 198 10.48 -9.45 -32.62
N TYR A 199 11.38 -10.10 -31.87
CA TYR A 199 11.67 -11.53 -31.99
C TYR A 199 10.86 -12.42 -31.05
N ARG A 200 9.77 -11.92 -30.44
CA ARG A 200 8.85 -12.64 -29.53
C ARG A 200 9.49 -13.39 -28.34
N VAL A 201 10.74 -13.08 -27.97
CA VAL A 201 11.50 -13.95 -27.06
C VAL A 201 10.89 -14.03 -25.65
N GLY A 202 10.22 -12.97 -25.18
CA GLY A 202 9.50 -12.99 -23.90
C GLY A 202 8.29 -13.93 -23.85
N GLU A 203 7.69 -14.24 -24.99
CA GLU A 203 6.58 -15.20 -25.12
C GLU A 203 7.10 -16.63 -24.88
N GLN A 204 8.18 -17.01 -25.57
CA GLN A 204 8.84 -18.32 -25.41
C GLN A 204 9.46 -18.51 -24.02
N VAL A 205 10.03 -17.46 -23.43
CA VAL A 205 10.56 -17.49 -22.05
C VAL A 205 9.43 -17.70 -21.03
N GLY A 206 8.30 -16.99 -21.16
CA GLY A 206 7.13 -17.20 -20.30
C GLY A 206 6.58 -18.62 -20.36
N GLN A 207 6.49 -19.22 -21.56
CA GLN A 207 6.07 -20.61 -21.73
C GLN A 207 6.99 -21.60 -21.00
N LEU A 208 8.31 -21.41 -21.06
CA LEU A 208 9.26 -22.27 -20.33
C LEU A 208 9.11 -22.14 -18.81
N HIS A 209 8.91 -20.93 -18.29
CA HIS A 209 8.71 -20.72 -16.85
C HIS A 209 7.37 -21.29 -16.35
N MET A 210 6.31 -21.26 -17.15
CA MET A 210 5.03 -21.87 -16.78
C MET A 210 5.10 -23.41 -16.73
N HIS A 211 5.88 -24.05 -17.60
CA HIS A 211 6.17 -25.49 -17.49
C HIS A 211 6.95 -25.80 -16.20
N GLN A 212 7.97 -25.00 -15.87
CA GLN A 212 8.73 -25.14 -14.63
C GLN A 212 7.87 -24.89 -13.37
N LEU A 213 6.90 -23.98 -13.42
CA LEU A 213 5.90 -23.79 -12.37
C LEU A 213 5.04 -25.05 -12.22
N LEU A 214 4.50 -25.58 -13.33
CA LEU A 214 3.62 -26.74 -13.33
C LEU A 214 4.27 -27.98 -12.70
N ASP A 215 5.53 -28.26 -13.03
CA ASP A 215 6.29 -29.38 -12.45
C ASP A 215 6.53 -29.20 -10.94
N LYS A 216 6.80 -27.96 -10.49
CA LYS A 216 6.98 -27.66 -9.06
C LYS A 216 5.67 -27.80 -8.27
N LEU A 217 4.55 -27.29 -8.83
CA LEU A 217 3.22 -27.41 -8.24
C LEU A 217 2.85 -28.89 -8.03
N ARG A 218 2.98 -29.71 -9.08
CA ARG A 218 2.72 -31.15 -9.04
C ARG A 218 3.61 -31.87 -8.02
N LYS A 219 4.91 -31.59 -8.02
CA LYS A 219 5.87 -32.20 -7.08
C LYS A 219 5.55 -31.89 -5.62
N HIS A 220 4.94 -30.73 -5.34
CA HIS A 220 4.57 -30.29 -3.99
C HIS A 220 3.07 -30.46 -3.68
N GLY A 221 2.32 -31.20 -4.51
CA GLY A 221 0.92 -31.54 -4.23
C GLY A 221 -0.04 -30.34 -4.22
N TYR A 222 0.27 -29.27 -4.96
CA TYR A 222 -0.68 -28.20 -5.21
C TYR A 222 -1.85 -28.71 -6.06
N ILE A 223 -2.98 -28.01 -5.99
CA ILE A 223 -4.14 -28.27 -6.85
C ILE A 223 -4.03 -27.32 -8.05
N GLU A 224 -3.88 -27.85 -9.27
CA GLU A 224 -3.65 -27.05 -10.46
C GLU A 224 -4.57 -27.37 -11.65
N TRP A 225 -4.89 -26.33 -12.44
CA TRP A 225 -5.58 -26.45 -13.73
C TRP A 225 -4.94 -25.51 -14.74
N HIS A 226 -4.97 -25.88 -16.02
CA HIS A 226 -4.44 -25.06 -17.11
C HIS A 226 -5.28 -25.18 -18.37
N ARG A 227 -5.06 -24.25 -19.31
CA ARG A 227 -5.55 -24.29 -20.69
C ARG A 227 -4.38 -24.04 -21.64
N TYR A 228 -4.35 -24.74 -22.77
CA TYR A 228 -3.43 -24.49 -23.88
C TYR A 228 -4.19 -23.89 -25.07
N ASN A 229 -3.45 -23.25 -25.98
CA ASN A 229 -3.91 -22.91 -27.32
C ASN A 229 -3.56 -24.06 -28.28
N GLU A 230 -4.59 -24.69 -28.86
CA GLU A 230 -4.47 -25.88 -29.72
C GLU A 230 -3.67 -25.63 -31.01
N GLU A 231 -3.56 -24.38 -31.49
CA GLU A 231 -2.80 -24.02 -32.70
C GLU A 231 -1.30 -23.80 -32.43
N THR A 232 -0.92 -23.49 -31.18
CA THR A 232 0.44 -23.01 -30.85
C THR A 232 1.13 -23.78 -29.72
N ASP A 233 0.45 -24.76 -29.11
CA ASP A 233 0.91 -25.56 -27.96
C ASP A 233 1.42 -24.72 -26.78
N CYS A 234 0.84 -23.51 -26.64
CA CYS A 234 1.21 -22.52 -25.65
C CYS A 234 0.18 -22.46 -24.52
N PHE A 235 0.61 -22.35 -23.26
CA PHE A 235 -0.29 -22.02 -22.16
C PHE A 235 -1.06 -20.73 -22.47
N LYS A 236 -2.39 -20.83 -22.32
CA LYS A 236 -3.32 -19.70 -22.31
C LYS A 236 -3.60 -19.23 -20.89
N ASP A 237 -3.91 -20.16 -19.98
CA ASP A 237 -4.20 -19.87 -18.59
C ASP A 237 -3.63 -20.95 -17.67
N LEU A 238 -3.27 -20.57 -16.45
CA LEU A 238 -2.83 -21.48 -15.38
C LEU A 238 -3.41 -20.99 -14.05
N PHE A 239 -4.08 -21.87 -13.32
CA PHE A 239 -4.63 -21.65 -11.98
C PHE A 239 -3.99 -22.61 -11.00
N TRP A 240 -3.65 -22.16 -9.79
CA TRP A 240 -3.18 -23.05 -8.72
C TRP A 240 -3.58 -22.60 -7.32
N ALA A 241 -3.81 -23.56 -6.44
CA ALA A 241 -4.14 -23.38 -5.03
C ALA A 241 -3.33 -24.33 -4.14
N HIS A 242 -2.97 -23.88 -2.93
CA HIS A 242 -2.30 -24.75 -1.95
C HIS A 242 -3.36 -25.52 -1.14
N PRO A 243 -3.22 -26.83 -0.89
CA PRO A 243 -4.21 -27.60 -0.11
C PRO A 243 -4.61 -26.99 1.25
N PHE A 244 -3.67 -26.43 2.02
CA PHE A 244 -3.99 -25.73 3.27
C PHE A 244 -4.84 -24.48 3.08
N ALA A 245 -4.64 -23.75 1.97
CA ALA A 245 -5.43 -22.57 1.62
C ALA A 245 -6.84 -22.94 1.16
N VAL A 246 -7.02 -24.11 0.52
CA VAL A 246 -8.35 -24.68 0.22
C VAL A 246 -9.05 -25.17 1.49
N GLY A 247 -8.33 -25.72 2.46
CA GLY A 247 -8.87 -26.00 3.81
C GLY A 247 -9.39 -24.72 4.48
N LEU A 248 -8.59 -23.66 4.49
CA LEU A 248 -9.01 -22.35 4.99
C LEU A 248 -10.19 -21.75 4.21
N LEU A 249 -10.25 -21.91 2.88
CA LEU A 249 -11.40 -21.48 2.06
C LEU A 249 -12.70 -22.16 2.51
N ARG A 250 -12.66 -23.46 2.84
CA ARG A 250 -13.84 -24.21 3.32
C ARG A 250 -14.19 -23.93 4.79
N ALA A 251 -13.23 -23.48 5.59
CA ALA A 251 -13.47 -22.99 6.95
C ALA A 251 -14.02 -21.54 6.96
N PHE A 252 -13.60 -20.69 6.02
CA PHE A 252 -13.93 -19.26 5.93
C PHE A 252 -14.48 -18.85 4.55
N PRO A 253 -15.55 -19.48 4.02
CA PRO A 253 -16.03 -19.24 2.66
C PRO A 253 -16.72 -17.88 2.45
N SER A 254 -17.21 -17.24 3.52
CA SER A 254 -18.19 -16.15 3.44
C SER A 254 -17.74 -14.90 2.68
N VAL A 255 -16.43 -14.61 2.66
CA VAL A 255 -15.86 -13.42 2.01
C VAL A 255 -14.61 -13.82 1.23
N VAL A 256 -14.58 -13.42 -0.04
CA VAL A 256 -13.39 -13.54 -0.91
C VAL A 256 -13.03 -12.15 -1.42
N MET A 257 -11.74 -11.84 -1.50
CA MET A 257 -11.20 -10.65 -2.13
C MET A 257 -10.38 -11.08 -3.35
N ILE A 258 -10.49 -10.36 -4.47
CA ILE A 258 -9.81 -10.69 -5.72
C ILE A 258 -9.09 -9.45 -6.23
N ASP A 259 -7.79 -9.59 -6.49
CA ASP A 259 -6.90 -8.49 -6.84
C ASP A 259 -6.20 -8.74 -8.18
N CYS A 260 -6.53 -7.92 -9.19
CA CYS A 260 -5.94 -7.95 -10.52
C CYS A 260 -4.61 -7.19 -10.54
N THR A 261 -3.53 -7.85 -10.94
CA THR A 261 -2.27 -7.18 -11.27
C THR A 261 -1.99 -7.23 -12.77
N TYR A 262 -2.21 -6.09 -13.39
CA TYR A 262 -1.98 -5.81 -14.80
C TYR A 262 -0.49 -5.96 -15.14
N LYS A 263 -0.16 -7.05 -15.86
CA LYS A 263 1.06 -7.32 -16.63
C LYS A 263 2.38 -6.87 -16.01
N THR A 264 3.01 -7.76 -15.24
CA THR A 264 4.43 -7.63 -14.89
C THR A 264 5.26 -7.63 -16.18
N SER A 265 6.16 -6.66 -16.35
CA SER A 265 6.69 -6.22 -17.66
C SER A 265 7.64 -7.18 -18.38
N MET A 266 7.69 -8.45 -17.95
CA MET A 266 8.49 -9.53 -18.51
C MET A 266 7.66 -10.57 -19.27
N TYR A 267 6.36 -10.70 -18.96
CA TYR A 267 5.47 -11.75 -19.48
C TYR A 267 4.25 -11.16 -20.18
N PRO A 268 3.63 -11.87 -21.15
CA PRO A 268 2.40 -11.41 -21.81
C PRO A 268 1.16 -11.53 -20.92
N PHE A 269 1.21 -12.39 -19.91
CA PHE A 269 0.12 -12.74 -18.99
C PHE A 269 -0.15 -11.67 -17.93
N SER A 270 -1.41 -11.57 -17.53
CA SER A 270 -1.82 -10.85 -16.31
C SER A 270 -1.90 -11.80 -15.13
N PHE A 271 -1.61 -11.32 -13.91
CA PHE A 271 -1.58 -12.12 -12.70
C PHE A 271 -2.73 -11.75 -11.76
N LEU A 272 -3.50 -12.75 -11.35
CA LEU A 272 -4.66 -12.63 -10.46
C LEU A 272 -4.34 -13.30 -9.12
N GLU A 273 -4.61 -12.60 -8.02
CA GLU A 273 -4.55 -13.15 -6.67
C GLU A 273 -5.95 -13.24 -6.06
N ILE A 274 -6.27 -14.37 -5.42
CA ILE A 274 -7.55 -14.64 -4.76
C ILE A 274 -7.26 -14.85 -3.27
N VAL A 275 -7.97 -14.13 -2.41
CA VAL A 275 -7.60 -13.90 -1.00
C VAL A 275 -8.80 -14.11 -0.08
N GLY A 276 -8.60 -14.84 1.03
CA GLY A 276 -9.59 -15.03 2.08
C GLY A 276 -9.23 -14.28 3.35
N ALA A 277 -10.19 -14.15 4.27
CA ALA A 277 -10.00 -13.52 5.59
C ALA A 277 -10.52 -14.44 6.71
N THR A 278 -9.76 -14.57 7.78
CA THR A 278 -10.12 -15.39 8.96
C THR A 278 -10.91 -14.59 10.00
N SER A 279 -11.46 -15.29 10.99
CA SER A 279 -12.02 -14.72 12.22
C SER A 279 -11.04 -13.84 13.01
N THR A 280 -9.74 -14.05 12.84
CA THR A 280 -8.66 -13.26 13.44
C THR A 280 -8.19 -12.11 12.53
N GLU A 281 -8.97 -11.80 11.49
CA GLU A 281 -8.76 -10.75 10.48
C GLU A 281 -7.46 -10.89 9.66
N LEU A 282 -6.77 -12.03 9.77
CA LEU A 282 -5.61 -12.35 8.96
C LEU A 282 -6.04 -12.76 7.54
N THR A 283 -5.33 -12.24 6.55
CA THR A 283 -5.55 -12.54 5.14
C THR A 283 -4.66 -13.67 4.65
N PHE A 284 -5.22 -14.64 3.93
CA PHE A 284 -4.48 -15.74 3.30
C PHE A 284 -4.72 -15.79 1.79
N SER A 285 -3.70 -16.12 1.01
CA SER A 285 -3.84 -16.29 -0.43
C SER A 285 -4.45 -17.66 -0.71
N ILE A 286 -5.72 -17.69 -1.16
CA ILE A 286 -6.49 -18.90 -1.49
C ILE A 286 -5.86 -19.59 -2.71
N ALA A 287 -5.70 -18.82 -3.78
CA ALA A 287 -5.32 -19.29 -5.11
C ALA A 287 -4.76 -18.15 -5.95
N PHE A 288 -4.11 -18.52 -7.04
CA PHE A 288 -3.51 -17.60 -8.00
C PHE A 288 -3.84 -18.03 -9.43
N ALA A 289 -3.82 -17.10 -10.38
CA ALA A 289 -3.86 -17.43 -11.79
C ALA A 289 -2.97 -16.52 -12.65
N TYR A 290 -2.40 -17.10 -13.71
CA TYR A 290 -1.88 -16.37 -14.88
C TYR A 290 -2.90 -16.50 -16.01
N LEU A 291 -3.26 -15.37 -16.63
CA LEU A 291 -4.28 -15.27 -17.68
C LEU A 291 -3.69 -14.63 -18.95
N GLU A 292 -3.98 -15.19 -20.13
CA GLU A 292 -3.58 -14.59 -21.43
C GLU A 292 -4.15 -13.18 -21.59
N SER A 293 -5.40 -12.98 -21.18
CA SER A 293 -6.10 -11.70 -21.25
C SER A 293 -7.04 -11.44 -20.07
N GLU A 294 -7.36 -10.17 -19.87
CA GLU A 294 -8.37 -9.69 -18.93
C GLU A 294 -9.74 -9.69 -19.65
N ARG A 295 -10.33 -10.88 -19.85
CA ARG A 295 -11.62 -11.09 -20.52
C ARG A 295 -12.53 -12.01 -19.72
N ASP A 296 -13.82 -11.95 -20.02
CA ASP A 296 -14.84 -12.79 -19.38
C ASP A 296 -14.51 -14.30 -19.49
N ASP A 297 -13.96 -14.78 -20.60
CA ASP A 297 -13.63 -16.20 -20.79
C ASP A 297 -12.38 -16.68 -20.00
N ASN A 298 -11.51 -15.76 -19.59
CA ASN A 298 -10.41 -16.02 -18.67
C ASN A 298 -10.93 -16.01 -17.22
N TYR A 299 -11.65 -14.95 -16.83
CA TYR A 299 -12.16 -14.78 -15.46
C TYR A 299 -13.24 -15.81 -15.09
N ILE A 300 -14.19 -16.14 -15.96
CA ILE A 300 -15.20 -17.20 -15.70
C ILE A 300 -14.50 -18.52 -15.42
N TRP A 301 -13.54 -18.94 -16.25
CA TRP A 301 -12.84 -20.21 -16.07
C TRP A 301 -12.09 -20.29 -14.73
N THR A 302 -11.44 -19.20 -14.32
CA THR A 302 -10.77 -19.08 -13.01
C THR A 302 -11.75 -19.09 -11.84
N LEU A 303 -12.89 -18.38 -11.95
CA LEU A 303 -13.92 -18.37 -10.91
C LEU A 303 -14.64 -19.72 -10.80
N GLU A 304 -14.81 -20.45 -11.90
CA GLU A 304 -15.28 -21.84 -11.88
C GLU A 304 -14.30 -22.76 -11.16
N ARG A 305 -12.97 -22.61 -11.37
CA ARG A 305 -11.96 -23.38 -10.63
C ARG A 305 -12.06 -23.09 -9.14
N LEU A 306 -12.16 -21.81 -8.75
CA LEU A 306 -12.41 -21.41 -7.36
C LEU A 306 -13.69 -22.06 -6.80
N ARG A 307 -14.82 -21.95 -7.51
CA ARG A 307 -16.09 -22.54 -7.07
C ARG A 307 -16.01 -24.06 -6.92
N SER A 308 -15.31 -24.75 -7.82
CA SER A 308 -15.16 -26.22 -7.78
C SER A 308 -14.38 -26.74 -6.58
N MET A 309 -13.67 -25.86 -5.84
CA MET A 309 -13.01 -26.18 -4.57
C MET A 309 -13.92 -25.98 -3.35
N MET A 310 -15.10 -25.36 -3.51
CA MET A 310 -16.06 -25.03 -2.46
C MET A 310 -17.27 -25.98 -2.50
N GLU A 311 -18.04 -26.03 -1.42
CA GLU A 311 -19.31 -26.77 -1.36
C GLU A 311 -20.46 -25.83 -1.76
N ASP A 312 -21.50 -26.33 -2.46
CA ASP A 312 -22.52 -25.49 -3.13
C ASP A 312 -23.43 -24.68 -2.19
N ASP A 313 -23.49 -25.06 -0.91
CA ASP A 313 -24.12 -24.30 0.17
C ASP A 313 -23.15 -23.36 0.90
N ALA A 314 -21.86 -23.69 0.88
CA ALA A 314 -20.74 -22.94 1.45
C ALA A 314 -20.11 -21.95 0.45
N LEU A 315 -20.94 -21.25 -0.34
CA LEU A 315 -20.50 -20.25 -1.32
C LEU A 315 -20.33 -18.84 -0.72
N PRO A 316 -19.48 -17.97 -1.30
CA PRO A 316 -19.22 -16.63 -0.76
C PRO A 316 -20.46 -15.74 -0.80
N ARG A 317 -20.68 -15.01 0.30
CA ARG A 317 -21.76 -14.02 0.46
C ARG A 317 -21.34 -12.65 -0.07
N VAL A 318 -20.06 -12.32 0.02
CA VAL A 318 -19.46 -11.08 -0.44
C VAL A 318 -18.19 -11.38 -1.25
N ILE A 319 -18.01 -10.71 -2.38
CA ILE A 319 -16.76 -10.75 -3.15
C ILE A 319 -16.29 -9.32 -3.40
N VAL A 320 -15.09 -8.96 -2.94
CA VAL A 320 -14.51 -7.62 -3.09
C VAL A 320 -13.52 -7.60 -4.26
N THR A 321 -13.65 -6.66 -5.18
CA THR A 321 -12.77 -6.53 -6.36
C THR A 321 -12.23 -5.11 -6.56
N ASP A 322 -11.28 -4.94 -7.48
CA ASP A 322 -11.10 -3.66 -8.16
C ASP A 322 -12.23 -3.42 -9.18
N LYS A 323 -12.12 -2.35 -9.99
CA LYS A 323 -13.12 -1.98 -11.01
C LYS A 323 -12.72 -2.51 -12.39
N ASP A 324 -12.56 -3.81 -12.51
CA ASP A 324 -12.53 -4.49 -13.81
C ASP A 324 -13.95 -4.94 -14.21
N LEU A 325 -14.39 -4.59 -15.42
CA LEU A 325 -15.75 -4.89 -15.89
C LEU A 325 -15.95 -6.37 -16.23
N ALA A 326 -14.93 -7.05 -16.74
CA ALA A 326 -15.01 -8.45 -17.11
C ALA A 326 -15.03 -9.34 -15.86
N LEU A 327 -14.19 -9.04 -14.86
CA LEU A 327 -14.23 -9.70 -13.55
C LEU A 327 -15.59 -9.49 -12.86
N MET A 328 -16.13 -8.26 -12.86
CA MET A 328 -17.45 -7.97 -12.30
C MET A 328 -18.59 -8.74 -13.01
N ASN A 329 -18.53 -8.92 -14.32
CA ASN A 329 -19.50 -9.70 -15.08
C ASN A 329 -19.34 -11.21 -14.83
N SER A 330 -18.10 -11.68 -14.80
CA SER A 330 -17.76 -13.08 -14.52
C SER A 330 -18.19 -13.52 -13.13
N ILE A 331 -18.08 -12.64 -12.12
CA ILE A 331 -18.60 -12.88 -10.77
C ILE A 331 -20.12 -13.00 -10.77
N ARG A 332 -20.84 -12.14 -11.51
CA ARG A 332 -22.31 -12.25 -11.65
C ARG A 332 -22.73 -13.57 -12.30
N ALA A 333 -21.92 -14.11 -13.22
CA ALA A 333 -22.20 -15.38 -13.89
C ALA A 333 -21.94 -16.59 -12.98
N VAL A 334 -20.78 -16.65 -12.31
CA VAL A 334 -20.35 -17.85 -11.53
C VAL A 334 -20.91 -17.86 -10.10
N PHE A 335 -21.02 -16.68 -9.47
CA PHE A 335 -21.50 -16.47 -8.11
C PHE A 335 -22.69 -15.49 -8.04
N PRO A 336 -23.84 -15.77 -8.70
CA PRO A 336 -24.97 -14.85 -8.82
C PRO A 336 -25.64 -14.47 -7.48
N ARG A 337 -25.38 -15.22 -6.40
CA ARG A 337 -25.85 -14.93 -5.03
C ARG A 337 -24.90 -14.06 -4.20
N ALA A 338 -23.69 -13.80 -4.69
CA ALA A 338 -22.67 -13.05 -3.95
C ALA A 338 -22.81 -11.53 -4.19
N THR A 339 -22.74 -10.75 -3.12
CA THR A 339 -22.68 -9.29 -3.22
C THR A 339 -21.28 -8.87 -3.68
N ASN A 340 -21.12 -8.56 -4.96
CA ASN A 340 -19.87 -7.99 -5.47
C ASN A 340 -19.72 -6.52 -5.01
N LEU A 341 -18.69 -6.25 -4.23
CA LEU A 341 -18.29 -4.92 -3.74
C LEU A 341 -17.02 -4.43 -4.45
N LEU A 342 -16.84 -3.12 -4.51
CA LEU A 342 -15.61 -2.48 -5.00
C LEU A 342 -14.74 -2.02 -3.84
N CYS A 343 -13.46 -2.40 -3.87
CA CYS A 343 -12.45 -2.06 -2.87
C CYS A 343 -12.31 -0.53 -2.74
N ARG A 344 -12.76 0.04 -1.61
CA ARG A 344 -12.80 1.51 -1.38
C ARG A 344 -11.41 2.17 -1.60
N TRP A 345 -10.32 1.47 -1.29
CA TRP A 345 -8.95 1.97 -1.52
C TRP A 345 -8.56 2.05 -2.99
N HIS A 346 -8.87 1.06 -3.82
CA HIS A 346 -8.61 1.15 -5.26
C HIS A 346 -9.39 2.30 -5.91
N ILE A 347 -10.56 2.64 -5.38
CA ILE A 347 -11.32 3.84 -5.78
C ILE A 347 -10.56 5.11 -5.35
N SER A 348 -10.22 5.26 -4.07
CA SER A 348 -9.51 6.45 -3.56
C SER A 348 -8.12 6.63 -4.18
N LYS A 349 -7.42 5.55 -4.57
CA LYS A 349 -6.16 5.57 -5.33
C LYS A 349 -6.37 6.07 -6.76
N ASN A 350 -7.42 5.62 -7.45
CA ASN A 350 -7.79 6.13 -8.77
C ASN A 350 -8.23 7.60 -8.75
N ILE A 351 -8.99 8.01 -7.72
CA ILE A 351 -9.36 9.42 -7.48
C ILE A 351 -8.10 10.24 -7.19
N SER A 352 -7.14 9.71 -6.43
CA SER A 352 -5.84 10.38 -6.20
C SER A 352 -5.04 10.60 -7.49
N VAL A 353 -4.95 9.61 -8.37
CA VAL A 353 -4.24 9.75 -9.66
C VAL A 353 -4.97 10.69 -10.62
N ASN A 354 -6.30 10.75 -10.57
CA ASN A 354 -7.10 11.52 -11.51
C ASN A 354 -7.39 12.96 -11.07
N CYS A 355 -7.77 13.16 -9.81
CA CYS A 355 -8.23 14.45 -9.28
C CYS A 355 -7.13 15.30 -8.63
N LYS A 356 -6.09 14.73 -8.01
CA LYS A 356 -5.07 15.51 -7.25
C LYS A 356 -4.43 16.64 -8.07
N LYS A 357 -4.23 16.43 -9.38
CA LYS A 357 -3.68 17.39 -10.34
C LYS A 357 -4.62 18.55 -10.73
N LEU A 358 -5.85 18.58 -10.20
CA LEU A 358 -6.88 19.59 -10.50
C LEU A 358 -7.00 20.68 -9.42
N PHE A 359 -6.34 20.50 -8.27
CA PHE A 359 -6.39 21.42 -7.14
C PHE A 359 -5.13 22.29 -7.12
N GLU A 360 -5.28 23.60 -6.84
CA GLU A 360 -4.13 24.51 -6.84
C GLU A 360 -3.26 24.38 -5.58
N THR A 361 -3.81 23.85 -4.48
CA THR A 361 -3.11 23.70 -3.19
C THR A 361 -3.35 22.32 -2.56
N LYS A 362 -2.45 21.91 -1.67
CA LYS A 362 -2.45 20.60 -1.01
C LYS A 362 -3.61 20.49 -0.01
N GLU A 363 -3.92 21.57 0.69
CA GLU A 363 -4.98 21.66 1.70
C GLU A 363 -6.36 21.54 1.04
N ARG A 364 -6.53 22.14 -0.15
CA ARG A 364 -7.75 21.97 -0.97
C ARG A 364 -7.94 20.55 -1.47
N TRP A 365 -6.84 19.86 -1.82
CA TRP A 365 -6.87 18.45 -2.16
C TRP A 365 -7.21 17.55 -0.95
N GLU A 366 -6.59 17.79 0.20
CA GLU A 366 -6.81 16.97 1.41
C GLU A 366 -8.21 17.21 2.00
N ALA A 367 -8.76 18.43 1.91
CA ALA A 367 -10.17 18.70 2.18
C ALA A 367 -11.12 17.96 1.22
N PHE A 368 -10.80 17.87 -0.08
CA PHE A 368 -11.60 17.13 -1.06
C PHE A 368 -11.59 15.62 -0.77
N ILE A 369 -10.44 15.06 -0.39
CA ILE A 369 -10.34 13.66 0.04
C ILE A 369 -11.06 13.40 1.36
N CYS A 370 -11.03 14.34 2.31
CA CYS A 370 -11.82 14.24 3.55
C CYS A 370 -13.32 14.20 3.24
N SER A 371 -13.82 15.15 2.44
CA SER A 371 -15.21 15.21 1.99
C SER A 371 -15.63 13.94 1.22
N TRP A 372 -14.76 13.42 0.35
CA TRP A 372 -14.96 12.14 -0.34
C TRP A 372 -15.06 10.95 0.64
N ASN A 373 -14.18 10.87 1.64
CA ASN A 373 -14.21 9.77 2.61
C ASN A 373 -15.49 9.82 3.46
N VAL A 374 -15.93 11.01 3.89
CA VAL A 374 -17.22 11.21 4.59
C VAL A 374 -18.42 10.80 3.72
N LEU A 375 -18.39 11.14 2.43
CA LEU A 375 -19.40 10.69 1.46
C LEU A 375 -19.44 9.16 1.33
N VAL A 376 -18.28 8.49 1.30
CA VAL A 376 -18.17 7.02 1.21
C VAL A 376 -18.59 6.31 2.51
N LEU A 377 -18.37 6.95 3.66
CA LEU A 377 -18.72 6.42 4.99
C LEU A 377 -20.14 6.80 5.47
N SER A 378 -20.92 7.49 4.63
CA SER A 378 -22.31 7.86 4.95
C SER A 378 -23.18 6.62 5.17
N VAL A 379 -23.79 6.50 6.35
CA VAL A 379 -24.49 5.29 6.83
C VAL A 379 -25.92 5.22 6.29
N THR A 380 -26.51 6.35 5.93
CA THR A 380 -27.84 6.44 5.31
C THR A 380 -27.82 7.12 3.94
N GLU A 381 -28.81 6.85 3.08
CA GLU A 381 -28.94 7.58 1.80
C GLU A 381 -29.21 9.08 2.02
N GLN A 382 -29.82 9.45 3.16
CA GLN A 382 -30.01 10.85 3.54
C GLN A 382 -28.68 11.56 3.84
N GLU A 383 -27.81 10.97 4.67
CA GLU A 383 -26.46 11.47 4.90
C GLU A 383 -25.67 11.56 3.58
N TYR A 384 -25.74 10.52 2.74
CA TYR A 384 -25.06 10.50 1.44
C TYR A 384 -25.52 11.68 0.56
N MET A 385 -26.82 11.97 0.48
CA MET A 385 -27.32 13.12 -0.28
C MET A 385 -26.87 14.46 0.32
N GLN A 386 -26.83 14.58 1.65
CA GLN A 386 -26.36 15.78 2.35
C GLN A 386 -24.86 16.01 2.11
N HIS A 387 -24.03 14.99 2.28
CA HIS A 387 -22.59 15.06 2.05
C HIS A 387 -22.25 15.28 0.57
N LEU A 388 -23.04 14.73 -0.37
CA LEU A 388 -22.85 15.00 -1.80
C LEU A 388 -23.16 16.46 -2.12
N GLY A 389 -24.28 17.01 -1.63
CA GLY A 389 -24.62 18.42 -1.82
C GLY A 389 -23.61 19.39 -1.18
N ALA A 390 -23.06 19.04 -0.01
CA ALA A 390 -21.97 19.79 0.62
C ALA A 390 -20.68 19.74 -0.23
N MET A 391 -20.30 18.55 -0.72
CA MET A 391 -19.14 18.38 -1.59
C MET A 391 -19.27 19.15 -2.92
N GLU A 392 -20.46 19.18 -3.50
CA GLU A 392 -20.76 19.98 -4.70
C GLU A 392 -20.70 21.49 -4.46
N SER A 393 -21.16 21.95 -3.29
CA SER A 393 -21.04 23.35 -2.85
C SER A 393 -19.58 23.77 -2.65
N ASP A 394 -18.87 23.06 -1.77
CA ASP A 394 -17.56 23.48 -1.25
C ASP A 394 -16.45 23.35 -2.29
N PHE A 395 -16.64 22.46 -3.28
CA PHE A 395 -15.73 22.24 -4.40
C PHE A 395 -16.33 22.62 -5.76
N SER A 396 -17.35 23.50 -5.77
CA SER A 396 -17.95 24.10 -6.97
C SER A 396 -16.95 24.77 -7.92
N ARG A 397 -15.80 25.24 -7.41
CA ARG A 397 -14.66 25.75 -8.20
C ARG A 397 -13.93 24.68 -9.01
N TYR A 398 -14.11 23.39 -8.67
CA TYR A 398 -13.41 22.24 -9.26
C TYR A 398 -14.40 21.27 -9.97
N PRO A 399 -15.22 21.75 -10.93
CA PRO A 399 -16.26 20.92 -11.55
C PRO A 399 -15.68 19.65 -12.18
N GLN A 400 -14.48 19.70 -12.77
CA GLN A 400 -13.80 18.53 -13.35
C GLN A 400 -13.53 17.41 -12.32
N ALA A 401 -13.31 17.73 -11.05
CA ALA A 401 -13.10 16.74 -9.99
C ALA A 401 -14.43 16.12 -9.51
N ILE A 402 -15.46 16.96 -9.39
CA ILE A 402 -16.83 16.55 -9.06
C ILE A 402 -17.43 15.68 -10.19
N ASP A 403 -17.31 16.11 -11.44
CA ASP A 403 -17.73 15.35 -12.62
C ASP A 403 -17.02 14.01 -12.73
N TYR A 404 -15.69 13.97 -12.55
CA TYR A 404 -14.96 12.71 -12.53
C TYR A 404 -15.50 11.75 -11.46
N VAL A 405 -15.72 12.23 -10.24
CA VAL A 405 -16.26 11.43 -9.13
C VAL A 405 -17.69 10.95 -9.43
N LYS A 406 -18.58 11.86 -9.84
CA LYS A 406 -19.99 11.55 -10.13
C LYS A 406 -20.12 10.58 -11.29
N GLN A 407 -19.51 10.87 -12.43
CA GLN A 407 -19.71 10.11 -13.67
C GLN A 407 -18.94 8.79 -13.67
N THR A 408 -17.72 8.75 -13.11
CA THR A 408 -16.87 7.53 -13.12
C THR A 408 -17.24 6.54 -12.03
N TRP A 409 -17.71 7.02 -10.87
CA TRP A 409 -17.89 6.20 -9.66
C TRP A 409 -19.33 6.22 -9.13
N LEU A 410 -19.87 7.38 -8.75
CA LEU A 410 -21.15 7.42 -8.04
C LEU A 410 -22.34 6.94 -8.90
N ALA A 411 -22.47 7.46 -10.13
CA ALA A 411 -23.64 7.26 -10.99
C ALA A 411 -23.94 5.79 -11.33
N ASN A 412 -22.92 4.95 -11.42
CA ASN A 412 -23.04 3.54 -11.84
C ASN A 412 -22.58 2.53 -10.77
N TYR A 413 -21.93 2.99 -9.69
CA TYR A 413 -21.28 2.10 -8.72
C TYR A 413 -21.44 2.50 -7.24
N LYS A 414 -22.17 3.58 -6.87
CA LYS A 414 -22.34 4.00 -5.46
C LYS A 414 -22.68 2.83 -4.53
N GLU A 415 -23.59 1.97 -5.00
CA GLU A 415 -24.15 0.83 -4.26
C GLU A 415 -23.12 -0.26 -3.91
N LYS A 416 -21.95 -0.24 -4.57
CA LYS A 416 -20.88 -1.23 -4.42
C LYS A 416 -19.76 -0.80 -3.48
N PHE A 417 -19.73 0.45 -3.03
CA PHE A 417 -18.65 0.93 -2.15
C PHE A 417 -19.06 1.95 -1.09
N VAL A 418 -20.19 2.64 -1.21
CA VAL A 418 -20.68 3.59 -0.17
C VAL A 418 -21.47 2.86 0.91
N ALA A 419 -21.19 3.18 2.18
CA ALA A 419 -21.67 2.45 3.35
C ALA A 419 -23.20 2.26 3.38
N ALA A 420 -23.98 3.29 3.04
CA ALA A 420 -25.44 3.26 2.95
C ALA A 420 -26.04 2.08 2.14
N TRP A 421 -25.27 1.49 1.21
CA TRP A 421 -25.67 0.27 0.48
C TRP A 421 -24.80 -0.94 0.80
N THR A 422 -23.49 -0.77 0.99
CA THR A 422 -22.60 -1.92 1.27
C THR A 422 -22.87 -2.55 2.63
N ASP A 423 -23.31 -1.75 3.60
CA ASP A 423 -23.50 -2.15 4.99
C ASP A 423 -24.87 -2.82 5.22
N LEU A 424 -25.55 -3.16 4.13
CA LEU A 424 -26.65 -4.13 4.04
C LEU A 424 -26.13 -5.57 3.88
N ALA A 425 -24.86 -5.76 3.48
CA ALA A 425 -24.22 -7.06 3.32
C ALA A 425 -23.31 -7.40 4.50
N MET A 426 -23.25 -8.69 4.86
CA MET A 426 -22.40 -9.18 5.95
C MET A 426 -20.97 -9.43 5.43
N HIS A 427 -20.17 -8.36 5.36
CA HIS A 427 -18.80 -8.34 4.82
C HIS A 427 -17.69 -8.48 5.89
N PHE A 428 -18.04 -8.53 7.18
CA PHE A 428 -17.09 -8.71 8.30
C PHE A 428 -15.91 -7.72 8.28
N GLY A 429 -16.20 -6.43 8.04
CA GLY A 429 -15.19 -5.36 7.93
C GLY A 429 -14.41 -5.31 6.61
N ASN A 430 -14.49 -6.35 5.77
CA ASN A 430 -13.72 -6.45 4.53
C ASN A 430 -14.36 -5.65 3.37
N VAL A 431 -14.07 -4.34 3.33
CA VAL A 431 -14.45 -3.40 2.25
C VAL A 431 -13.23 -2.78 1.55
N THR A 432 -12.02 -3.19 1.94
CA THR A 432 -10.75 -2.82 1.32
C THR A 432 -9.81 -4.03 1.30
N MET A 433 -8.82 -4.03 0.40
CA MET A 433 -7.76 -5.05 0.36
C MET A 433 -6.49 -4.61 1.11
N ASN A 434 -6.52 -3.47 1.82
CA ASN A 434 -5.39 -2.94 2.60
C ASN A 434 -4.94 -3.89 3.71
N ARG A 435 -5.86 -4.71 4.25
CA ARG A 435 -5.58 -5.73 5.28
C ARG A 435 -4.48 -6.71 4.86
N GLY A 436 -4.31 -6.95 3.56
CA GLY A 436 -3.23 -7.76 3.01
C GLY A 436 -2.15 -6.99 2.27
N GLU A 437 -2.18 -5.65 2.18
CA GLU A 437 -1.35 -4.88 1.23
C GLU A 437 0.16 -5.10 1.43
N THR A 438 0.64 -5.32 2.65
CA THR A 438 2.05 -5.66 2.92
C THR A 438 2.43 -7.02 2.34
N THR A 439 1.58 -8.05 2.53
CA THR A 439 1.81 -9.41 2.02
C THR A 439 1.59 -9.51 0.52
N HIS A 440 0.54 -8.88 -0.02
CA HIS A 440 0.32 -8.74 -1.46
C HIS A 440 1.47 -7.97 -2.12
N THR A 441 1.95 -6.88 -1.53
CA THR A 441 3.12 -6.15 -2.07
C THR A 441 4.39 -7.00 -2.01
N LYS A 442 4.61 -7.79 -0.95
CA LYS A 442 5.71 -8.76 -0.89
C LYS A 442 5.57 -9.83 -1.98
N LEU A 443 4.44 -10.52 -2.09
CA LEU A 443 4.21 -11.57 -3.09
C LEU A 443 4.28 -11.03 -4.54
N LYS A 444 3.72 -9.84 -4.79
CA LYS A 444 3.84 -9.13 -6.08
C LYS A 444 5.29 -8.74 -6.37
N ARG A 445 6.06 -8.22 -5.41
CA ARG A 445 7.51 -7.99 -5.56
C ARG A 445 8.22 -9.31 -5.92
N LEU A 446 7.93 -10.42 -5.23
CA LEU A 446 8.56 -11.73 -5.45
C LEU A 446 8.26 -12.34 -6.84
N LEU A 447 7.06 -12.12 -7.38
CA LEU A 447 6.64 -12.60 -8.70
C LEU A 447 6.93 -11.62 -9.86
N ALA A 448 7.24 -10.35 -9.56
CA ALA A 448 7.48 -9.31 -10.57
C ALA A 448 8.97 -8.98 -10.83
N VAL A 449 9.92 -9.52 -10.04
CA VAL A 449 11.36 -9.22 -10.21
C VAL A 449 11.92 -9.86 -11.50
N PRO A 450 12.34 -9.07 -12.51
CA PRO A 450 12.79 -9.61 -13.82
C PRO A 450 14.20 -10.22 -13.83
N GLN A 451 14.73 -10.58 -12.65
CA GLN A 451 16.13 -10.98 -12.42
C GLN A 451 16.27 -12.17 -11.46
N GLY A 452 15.16 -12.73 -10.97
CA GLY A 452 15.19 -13.94 -10.15
C GLY A 452 15.21 -15.20 -11.03
N ASN A 453 15.94 -16.23 -10.61
CA ASN A 453 15.63 -17.59 -11.06
C ASN A 453 14.19 -17.89 -10.62
N PHE A 454 13.33 -18.29 -11.56
CA PHE A 454 11.94 -18.66 -11.31
C PHE A 454 11.78 -19.60 -10.09
N GLU A 455 12.68 -20.58 -9.96
CA GLU A 455 12.71 -21.53 -8.84
C GLU A 455 12.83 -20.86 -7.47
N THR A 456 13.61 -19.76 -7.39
CA THR A 456 13.78 -18.97 -6.15
C THR A 456 12.60 -18.05 -5.85
N SER A 457 11.82 -17.65 -6.88
CA SER A 457 10.55 -16.95 -6.70
C SER A 457 9.47 -17.90 -6.21
N TRP A 458 9.33 -19.08 -6.84
CA TRP A 458 8.39 -20.12 -6.40
C TRP A 458 8.68 -20.57 -4.95
N ALA A 459 9.95 -20.82 -4.60
CA ALA A 459 10.31 -21.26 -3.25
C ALA A 459 9.95 -20.24 -2.17
N LYS A 460 10.08 -18.94 -2.46
CA LYS A 460 9.67 -17.86 -1.55
C LYS A 460 8.16 -17.73 -1.43
N VAL A 461 7.40 -17.97 -2.51
CA VAL A 461 5.93 -18.03 -2.45
C VAL A 461 5.45 -19.24 -1.64
N HIS A 462 6.05 -20.42 -1.82
CA HIS A 462 5.73 -21.61 -1.03
C HIS A 462 5.98 -21.37 0.47
N SER A 463 7.15 -20.86 0.83
CA SER A 463 7.51 -20.52 2.22
C SER A 463 6.60 -19.44 2.82
N LEU A 464 6.15 -18.45 2.03
CA LEU A 464 5.20 -17.43 2.49
C LEU A 464 3.80 -18.01 2.79
N LEU A 465 3.34 -18.99 2.00
CA LEU A 465 2.08 -19.69 2.23
C LEU A 465 2.14 -20.58 3.49
N GLU A 466 3.28 -21.24 3.73
CA GLU A 466 3.54 -21.99 4.96
C GLU A 466 3.58 -21.06 6.19
N GLN A 467 4.20 -19.88 6.06
CA GLN A 467 4.21 -18.86 7.10
C GLN A 467 2.79 -18.34 7.40
N GLN A 468 2.00 -17.98 6.38
CA GLN A 468 0.59 -17.60 6.56
C GLN A 468 -0.21 -18.68 7.31
N HIS A 469 -0.04 -19.96 6.97
CA HIS A 469 -0.70 -21.05 7.65
C HIS A 469 -0.31 -21.15 9.14
N TYR A 470 0.98 -21.02 9.45
CA TYR A 470 1.48 -21.02 10.83
C TYR A 470 0.97 -19.82 11.64
N GLU A 471 1.03 -18.61 11.09
CA GLU A 471 0.56 -17.39 11.74
C GLU A 471 -0.95 -17.44 12.03
N ILE A 472 -1.75 -17.93 11.08
CA ILE A 472 -3.19 -18.13 11.27
C ILE A 472 -3.46 -19.16 12.36
N LYS A 473 -2.78 -20.31 12.34
CA LYS A 473 -2.92 -21.34 13.38
C LYS A 473 -2.57 -20.78 14.77
N ALA A 474 -1.46 -20.07 14.89
CA ALA A 474 -1.05 -19.44 16.15
C ALA A 474 -2.05 -18.36 16.61
N SER A 475 -2.72 -17.65 15.69
CA SER A 475 -3.77 -16.66 16.03
C SER A 475 -5.04 -17.31 16.59
N PHE A 476 -5.40 -18.50 16.07
CA PHE A 476 -6.53 -19.28 16.57
C PHE A 476 -6.23 -19.88 17.94
N GLU A 477 -5.09 -20.58 18.08
CA GLU A 477 -4.65 -21.16 19.36
C GLU A 477 -4.55 -20.08 20.46
N ARG A 478 -4.05 -18.88 20.11
CA ARG A 478 -4.04 -17.72 21.01
C ARG A 478 -5.43 -17.26 21.42
N SER A 479 -6.41 -17.29 20.51
CA SER A 479 -7.79 -16.87 20.79
C SER A 479 -8.54 -17.88 21.67
N SER A 480 -8.31 -19.18 21.46
CA SER A 480 -8.92 -20.23 22.28
C SER A 480 -8.32 -20.32 23.70
N THR A 481 -7.08 -19.84 23.91
CA THR A 481 -6.34 -20.04 25.17
C THR A 481 -6.08 -18.78 26.02
N ILE A 482 -5.93 -17.60 25.42
CA ILE A 482 -5.53 -16.39 26.16
C ILE A 482 -6.73 -15.51 26.52
N VAL A 483 -7.17 -15.58 27.78
CA VAL A 483 -8.13 -14.62 28.35
C VAL A 483 -7.41 -13.32 28.74
N GLN A 484 -7.49 -12.32 27.86
CA GLN A 484 -6.97 -10.97 28.13
C GLN A 484 -7.71 -10.29 29.31
N HIS A 485 -7.10 -9.27 29.91
CA HIS A 485 -7.65 -8.62 31.10
C HIS A 485 -9.01 -7.95 30.85
N ASN A 486 -9.13 -7.22 29.74
CA ASN A 486 -10.33 -6.45 29.37
C ASN A 486 -11.57 -7.35 29.31
N PHE A 487 -11.43 -8.60 28.85
CA PHE A 487 -12.52 -9.56 28.71
C PHE A 487 -12.89 -10.30 30.01
N LYS A 488 -12.27 -9.96 31.15
CA LYS A 488 -12.60 -10.55 32.47
C LYS A 488 -13.85 -9.96 33.11
N VAL A 489 -14.41 -8.87 32.59
CA VAL A 489 -15.71 -8.37 33.04
C VAL A 489 -16.84 -9.37 32.68
N PRO A 490 -17.93 -9.47 33.48
CA PRO A 490 -18.91 -10.55 33.33
C PRO A 490 -19.62 -10.61 31.98
N ILE A 491 -19.83 -9.46 31.32
CA ILE A 491 -20.54 -9.40 30.04
C ILE A 491 -19.89 -10.23 28.92
N PHE A 492 -18.58 -10.51 29.02
CA PHE A 492 -17.83 -11.33 28.06
C PHE A 492 -17.75 -12.82 28.42
N GLU A 493 -18.33 -13.27 29.54
CA GLU A 493 -18.04 -14.59 30.14
C GLU A 493 -18.26 -15.78 29.20
N GLU A 494 -19.41 -15.86 28.53
CA GLU A 494 -19.74 -16.92 27.57
C GLU A 494 -18.89 -16.92 26.29
N LEU A 495 -18.20 -15.82 25.97
CA LEU A 495 -17.47 -15.67 24.71
C LEU A 495 -15.98 -16.07 24.83
N ARG A 496 -15.45 -16.13 26.06
CA ARG A 496 -14.02 -16.41 26.34
C ARG A 496 -13.61 -17.78 25.81
N GLY A 497 -12.64 -17.81 24.89
CA GLY A 497 -12.12 -19.06 24.29
C GLY A 497 -12.99 -19.64 23.15
N PHE A 498 -14.19 -19.12 22.94
CA PHE A 498 -15.12 -19.55 21.88
C PHE A 498 -15.29 -18.51 20.75
N VAL A 499 -14.68 -17.34 20.88
CA VAL A 499 -14.75 -16.20 19.94
C VAL A 499 -13.34 -15.65 19.72
N SER A 500 -13.03 -15.22 18.49
CA SER A 500 -11.73 -14.63 18.17
C SER A 500 -11.45 -13.35 18.94
N LEU A 501 -10.17 -13.11 19.27
CA LEU A 501 -9.78 -11.91 20.02
C LEU A 501 -10.08 -10.61 19.26
N ASN A 502 -10.06 -10.65 17.92
CA ASN A 502 -10.50 -9.53 17.07
C ASN A 502 -11.99 -9.23 17.24
N ALA A 503 -12.87 -10.24 17.23
CA ALA A 503 -14.29 -10.04 17.51
C ALA A 503 -14.53 -9.57 18.94
N MET A 504 -13.76 -10.05 19.91
CA MET A 504 -13.84 -9.58 21.30
C MET A 504 -13.46 -8.09 21.42
N ASN A 505 -12.41 -7.64 20.70
CA ASN A 505 -12.08 -6.21 20.58
C ASN A 505 -13.19 -5.40 19.89
N ILE A 506 -13.81 -5.92 18.83
CA ILE A 506 -14.90 -5.22 18.12
C ILE A 506 -16.15 -5.09 19.01
N ILE A 507 -16.48 -6.13 19.79
CA ILE A 507 -17.56 -6.09 20.77
C ILE A 507 -17.23 -5.12 21.93
N LEU A 508 -15.96 -5.03 22.36
CA LEU A 508 -15.53 -4.01 23.32
C LEU A 508 -15.78 -2.60 22.76
N GLY A 509 -15.36 -2.33 21.51
CA GLY A 509 -15.60 -1.07 20.81
C GLY A 509 -17.07 -0.71 20.57
N GLU A 510 -18.00 -1.66 20.49
CA GLU A 510 -19.46 -1.39 20.50
C GLU A 510 -20.03 -1.30 21.92
N SER A 511 -19.37 -1.88 22.93
CA SER A 511 -19.71 -1.76 24.35
C SER A 511 -19.45 -0.34 24.87
N GLU A 512 -18.43 0.35 24.36
CA GLU A 512 -18.23 1.82 24.45
C GLU A 512 -19.53 2.58 24.16
N ARG A 513 -20.07 2.27 22.98
CA ARG A 513 -21.13 3.00 22.32
C ARG A 513 -22.49 2.63 22.90
N ALA A 514 -22.60 1.45 23.51
CA ALA A 514 -23.75 1.04 24.31
C ALA A 514 -24.07 2.04 25.43
N ASP A 515 -23.04 2.59 26.11
CA ASP A 515 -23.25 3.53 27.22
C ASP A 515 -23.66 4.93 26.73
N SER A 516 -23.37 5.25 25.46
CA SER A 516 -23.81 6.51 24.81
C SER A 516 -25.19 6.41 24.13
N VAL A 517 -25.51 5.24 23.57
CA VAL A 517 -26.74 5.00 22.79
C VAL A 517 -27.88 4.46 23.67
N GLY A 518 -27.55 3.73 24.74
CA GLY A 518 -28.51 3.00 25.55
C GLY A 518 -29.33 1.99 24.74
N LEU A 519 -30.55 1.72 25.21
CA LEU A 519 -31.49 0.77 24.59
C LEU A 519 -32.13 1.28 23.29
N ASN A 520 -31.69 2.42 22.74
CA ASN A 520 -32.31 3.05 21.58
C ASN A 520 -31.81 2.44 20.25
N ALA A 521 -32.54 1.43 19.75
CA ALA A 521 -32.25 0.78 18.48
C ALA A 521 -32.18 1.74 17.27
N SER A 522 -32.99 2.82 17.23
CA SER A 522 -32.94 3.77 16.11
C SER A 522 -31.71 4.67 16.15
N ALA A 523 -31.24 5.04 17.35
CA ALA A 523 -29.95 5.73 17.52
C ALA A 523 -28.74 4.80 17.32
N CYS A 524 -28.90 3.49 17.55
CA CYS A 524 -27.88 2.48 17.28
C CYS A 524 -27.62 2.29 15.78
N GLY A 525 -28.67 2.33 14.95
CA GLY A 525 -28.59 2.06 13.50
C GLY A 525 -28.21 0.63 13.13
N CYS A 526 -27.89 -0.22 14.12
CA CYS A 526 -27.62 -1.67 14.04
C CYS A 526 -26.59 -2.10 12.98
N VAL A 527 -25.61 -1.24 12.66
CA VAL A 527 -24.64 -1.46 11.58
C VAL A 527 -23.81 -2.73 11.81
N PHE A 528 -23.18 -2.89 12.99
CA PHE A 528 -22.36 -4.06 13.31
C PHE A 528 -23.12 -5.38 13.26
N ARG A 529 -24.41 -5.38 13.67
CA ARG A 529 -25.29 -6.56 13.58
C ARG A 529 -25.53 -7.00 12.14
N ARG A 530 -25.66 -6.07 11.19
CA ARG A 530 -25.77 -6.39 9.74
C ARG A 530 -24.44 -6.79 9.12
N THR A 531 -23.40 -5.99 9.35
CA THR A 531 -22.13 -6.08 8.61
C THR A 531 -21.17 -7.13 9.15
N HIS A 532 -21.14 -7.32 10.47
CA HIS A 532 -20.24 -8.27 11.15
C HIS A 532 -21.00 -9.44 11.80
N GLY A 533 -22.32 -9.36 11.99
CA GLY A 533 -23.07 -10.41 12.70
C GLY A 533 -22.74 -10.49 14.19
N LEU A 534 -22.14 -9.43 14.74
CA LEU A 534 -21.85 -9.24 16.16
C LEU A 534 -23.02 -8.52 16.85
N PRO A 535 -23.15 -8.59 18.19
CA PRO A 535 -24.07 -7.70 18.91
C PRO A 535 -23.66 -6.24 18.67
N CYS A 536 -24.64 -5.37 18.47
CA CYS A 536 -24.42 -3.93 18.33
C CYS A 536 -24.81 -3.15 19.59
N ALA A 537 -24.42 -1.88 19.68
CA ALA A 537 -24.47 -1.06 20.89
C ALA A 537 -25.77 -1.17 21.72
N HIS A 538 -26.96 -1.17 21.12
CA HIS A 538 -28.22 -1.27 21.89
C HIS A 538 -28.48 -2.67 22.47
N GLU A 539 -28.04 -3.73 21.80
CA GLU A 539 -28.11 -5.10 22.30
C GLU A 539 -27.11 -5.29 23.45
N ILE A 540 -25.93 -4.68 23.34
CA ILE A 540 -24.93 -4.65 24.43
C ILE A 540 -25.46 -3.85 25.63
N ALA A 541 -26.18 -2.74 25.40
CA ALA A 541 -26.86 -2.01 26.46
C ALA A 541 -27.96 -2.84 27.13
N GLU A 542 -28.68 -3.69 26.39
CA GLU A 542 -29.66 -4.65 26.94
C GLU A 542 -28.98 -5.71 27.81
N TYR A 543 -27.91 -6.37 27.33
CA TYR A 543 -27.13 -7.32 28.13
C TYR A 543 -26.53 -6.68 29.40
N LYS A 544 -26.02 -5.44 29.31
CA LYS A 544 -25.55 -4.63 30.46
C LYS A 544 -26.68 -4.36 31.46
N HIS A 545 -27.85 -3.93 30.98
CA HIS A 545 -29.02 -3.60 31.81
C HIS A 545 -29.58 -4.84 32.54
N GLU A 546 -29.71 -5.96 31.83
CA GLU A 546 -30.15 -7.25 32.37
C GLU A 546 -29.08 -7.95 33.22
N ARG A 547 -27.86 -7.39 33.30
CA ARG A 547 -26.69 -7.92 34.04
C ARG A 547 -26.29 -9.34 33.63
N ARG A 548 -26.42 -9.67 32.35
CA ARG A 548 -26.03 -10.98 31.79
C ARG A 548 -24.85 -10.90 30.82
N SER A 549 -24.23 -12.05 30.60
CA SER A 549 -23.30 -12.27 29.50
C SER A 549 -23.95 -12.06 28.14
N ILE A 550 -23.16 -11.61 27.16
CA ILE A 550 -23.50 -11.70 25.75
C ILE A 550 -23.48 -13.20 25.40
N PRO A 551 -24.60 -13.80 24.97
CA PRO A 551 -24.65 -15.23 24.72
C PRO A 551 -23.90 -15.59 23.45
N LEU A 552 -23.27 -16.77 23.41
CA LEU A 552 -22.50 -17.23 22.25
C LEU A 552 -23.34 -17.37 20.96
N LEU A 553 -24.67 -17.45 21.08
CA LEU A 553 -25.62 -17.41 19.97
C LEU A 553 -25.78 -16.01 19.34
N ALA A 554 -25.45 -14.94 20.06
CA ALA A 554 -25.49 -13.56 19.54
C ALA A 554 -24.24 -13.19 18.69
N VAL A 555 -23.30 -14.11 18.51
CA VAL A 555 -22.09 -13.94 17.67
C VAL A 555 -22.21 -14.86 16.45
N ASP A 556 -22.01 -14.34 15.23
CA ASP A 556 -22.04 -15.15 14.00
C ASP A 556 -20.99 -16.29 14.00
N ARG A 557 -21.27 -17.37 13.24
CA ARG A 557 -20.38 -18.53 13.10
C ARG A 557 -18.96 -18.16 12.66
N HIS A 558 -18.79 -17.11 11.84
CA HIS A 558 -17.49 -16.67 11.33
C HIS A 558 -16.51 -16.40 12.47
N TRP A 559 -16.89 -15.59 13.46
CA TRP A 559 -16.02 -15.20 14.58
C TRP A 559 -15.75 -16.29 15.61
N LYS A 560 -16.61 -17.32 15.63
CA LYS A 560 -16.47 -18.50 16.48
C LYS A 560 -15.57 -19.58 15.87
N LYS A 561 -15.23 -19.45 14.59
CA LYS A 561 -14.37 -20.40 13.88
C LYS A 561 -12.91 -20.13 14.22
N LEU A 562 -12.30 -21.05 14.97
CA LEU A 562 -10.91 -20.98 15.46
C LEU A 562 -10.13 -22.25 15.09
N ASP A 563 -10.43 -22.82 13.93
CA ASP A 563 -9.89 -24.08 13.46
C ASP A 563 -9.96 -24.20 11.91
N PHE A 564 -9.36 -25.26 11.37
CA PHE A 564 -9.21 -25.49 9.92
C PHE A 564 -10.22 -26.51 9.34
N VAL A 565 -11.16 -27.02 10.13
CA VAL A 565 -12.18 -27.99 9.67
C VAL A 565 -13.19 -27.26 8.77
N PRO A 566 -13.59 -27.84 7.61
CA PRO A 566 -14.66 -27.31 6.78
C PRO A 566 -15.97 -27.02 7.54
N VAL A 567 -16.76 -26.07 7.05
CA VAL A 567 -18.10 -25.77 7.60
C VAL A 567 -19.15 -26.70 6.98
N THR A 568 -19.50 -27.79 7.66
CA THR A 568 -20.60 -28.68 7.27
C THR A 568 -21.90 -28.36 8.01
N GLN A 569 -23.06 -28.64 7.39
CA GLN A 569 -24.38 -28.26 7.91
C GLN A 569 -24.75 -28.91 9.25
N ASP A 570 -24.26 -30.12 9.55
CA ASP A 570 -24.59 -30.87 10.76
C ASP A 570 -24.04 -30.25 12.07
N THR A 571 -23.32 -29.13 12.01
CA THR A 571 -23.00 -28.30 13.19
C THR A 571 -24.16 -27.41 13.64
N ALA A 572 -25.39 -27.74 13.24
CA ALA A 572 -26.62 -27.14 13.73
C ALA A 572 -26.98 -27.66 15.14
N LEU A 573 -26.52 -26.94 16.16
CA LEU A 573 -26.98 -27.00 17.56
C LEU A 573 -26.71 -28.29 18.38
N GLU A 574 -26.11 -29.35 17.83
CA GLU A 574 -25.51 -30.38 18.68
C GLU A 574 -24.16 -29.92 19.26
N LEU A 575 -24.02 -29.98 20.59
CA LEU A 575 -22.74 -29.95 21.29
C LEU A 575 -22.02 -31.29 21.11
N SER A 576 -21.63 -31.57 19.85
CA SER A 576 -20.94 -32.80 19.45
C SER A 576 -19.49 -32.79 19.96
N PHE A 577 -19.33 -33.14 21.24
CA PHE A 577 -18.05 -33.38 21.93
C PHE A 577 -17.20 -34.52 21.32
N ARG A 578 -17.62 -35.05 20.16
CA ARG A 578 -17.11 -36.28 19.57
C ARG A 578 -15.67 -36.10 19.07
N ALA A 579 -15.33 -34.96 18.47
CA ALA A 579 -13.97 -34.69 18.01
C ALA A 579 -13.01 -34.57 19.20
N GLU A 580 -13.43 -33.91 20.28
CA GLU A 580 -12.66 -33.71 21.51
C GLU A 580 -12.48 -35.04 22.26
N ILE A 581 -13.49 -35.90 22.29
CA ILE A 581 -13.40 -37.25 22.83
C ILE A 581 -12.56 -38.17 21.94
N GLU A 582 -12.65 -38.09 20.61
CA GLU A 582 -11.77 -38.84 19.71
C GLU A 582 -10.29 -38.39 19.85
N MET A 583 -10.03 -37.09 20.06
CA MET A 583 -8.71 -36.57 20.45
C MET A 583 -8.27 -37.06 21.84
N PHE A 584 -9.16 -37.10 22.84
CA PHE A 584 -8.86 -37.63 24.16
C PHE A 584 -8.55 -39.12 24.11
N VAL A 585 -9.34 -39.92 23.38
CA VAL A 585 -9.15 -41.37 23.19
C VAL A 585 -7.83 -41.65 22.48
N LYS A 586 -7.52 -40.93 21.40
CA LYS A 586 -6.24 -41.05 20.70
C LYS A 586 -5.07 -40.77 21.67
N ARG A 587 -5.10 -39.63 22.36
CA ARG A 587 -4.09 -39.27 23.35
C ARG A 587 -4.00 -40.28 24.49
N PHE A 588 -5.14 -40.81 24.93
CA PHE A 588 -5.21 -41.83 25.97
C PHE A 588 -4.55 -43.13 25.51
N GLU A 589 -4.75 -43.57 24.27
CA GLU A 589 -4.08 -44.78 23.77
C GLU A 589 -2.59 -44.60 23.53
N GLU A 590 -2.16 -43.42 23.07
CA GLU A 590 -0.75 -43.04 22.86
C GLU A 590 0.04 -42.82 24.18
N THR A 591 -0.63 -42.76 25.33
CA THR A 591 0.00 -42.48 26.65
C THR A 591 0.35 -43.76 27.43
N ASP A 592 1.35 -43.68 28.32
CA ASP A 592 1.80 -44.80 29.17
C ASP A 592 0.87 -45.11 30.37
N GLY A 593 1.10 -46.24 31.05
CA GLY A 593 0.24 -46.70 32.16
C GLY A 593 0.10 -45.73 33.36
N PRO A 594 1.13 -44.95 33.75
CA PRO A 594 1.00 -43.80 34.63
C PRO A 594 0.13 -42.67 34.05
N GLY A 595 0.41 -42.18 32.84
CA GLY A 595 -0.30 -41.07 32.23
C GLY A 595 -1.77 -41.39 31.91
N LYS A 596 -2.09 -42.62 31.47
CA LYS A 596 -3.48 -43.10 31.31
C LYS A 596 -4.27 -42.97 32.61
N ARG A 597 -3.67 -43.31 33.76
CA ARG A 597 -4.31 -43.13 35.07
C ARG A 597 -4.50 -41.65 35.45
N GLN A 598 -3.58 -40.77 35.06
CA GLN A 598 -3.71 -39.33 35.31
C GLN A 598 -4.77 -38.67 34.39
N LEU A 599 -4.87 -39.09 33.13
CA LEU A 599 -5.94 -38.69 32.20
C LEU A 599 -7.32 -39.14 32.70
N LEU A 600 -7.44 -40.40 33.15
CA LEU A 600 -8.68 -40.90 33.77
C LEU A 600 -9.05 -40.17 35.06
N LYS A 601 -8.08 -39.73 35.86
CA LYS A 601 -8.36 -38.91 37.05
C LYS A 601 -8.98 -37.57 36.64
N LYS A 602 -8.37 -36.85 35.69
CA LYS A 602 -8.88 -35.58 35.18
C LYS A 602 -10.26 -35.72 34.51
N LEU A 603 -10.50 -36.79 33.77
CA LEU A 603 -11.83 -37.06 33.20
C LEU A 603 -12.88 -37.26 34.31
N LYS A 604 -12.54 -38.00 35.38
CA LYS A 604 -13.42 -38.15 36.55
C LYS A 604 -13.63 -36.86 37.35
N GLU A 605 -12.64 -35.98 37.40
CA GLU A 605 -12.77 -34.64 38.00
C GLU A 605 -13.71 -33.74 37.19
N LEU A 606 -13.78 -33.91 35.86
CA LEU A 606 -14.70 -33.19 34.97
C LEU A 606 -16.13 -33.76 34.97
N THR A 607 -16.31 -35.08 35.12
CA THR A 607 -17.66 -35.71 35.07
C THR A 607 -18.42 -35.69 36.40
N ASN A 608 -17.84 -35.20 37.50
CA ASN A 608 -18.48 -35.14 38.82
C ASN A 608 -18.81 -33.69 39.21
N SER A 609 -20.07 -33.28 39.05
CA SER A 609 -20.53 -31.93 39.40
C SER A 609 -20.39 -31.58 40.89
N ALA A 610 -20.27 -32.57 41.77
CA ALA A 610 -20.12 -32.38 43.22
C ALA A 610 -18.73 -31.89 43.67
N SER A 611 -17.69 -31.95 42.83
CA SER A 611 -16.32 -31.54 43.19
C SER A 611 -15.94 -30.11 42.79
N THR A 612 -16.82 -29.37 42.12
CA THR A 612 -16.42 -28.17 41.36
C THR A 612 -17.33 -26.96 41.63
N PHE A 613 -17.74 -26.74 42.88
CA PHE A 613 -18.40 -25.50 43.32
C PHE A 613 -17.83 -24.96 44.64
N ASN A 614 -17.44 -23.68 44.61
CA ASN A 614 -17.22 -22.77 45.74
C ASN A 614 -16.24 -23.18 46.85
N SER A 615 -14.95 -22.91 46.63
CA SER A 615 -13.99 -22.64 47.71
C SER A 615 -13.13 -21.40 47.42
N ALA A 616 -13.79 -20.26 47.18
CA ALA A 616 -13.14 -18.95 47.14
C ALA A 616 -12.81 -18.48 48.58
N SER A 617 -11.89 -19.20 49.23
CA SER A 617 -11.47 -18.91 50.61
C SER A 617 -10.15 -18.14 50.60
N THR A 618 -10.21 -16.93 51.14
CA THR A 618 -9.11 -16.01 51.40
C THR A 618 -7.88 -16.71 52.00
N SER A 619 -6.70 -16.50 51.42
CA SER A 619 -5.44 -16.96 52.00
C SER A 619 -5.06 -16.10 53.22
N LEU A 620 -5.39 -16.58 54.42
CA LEU A 620 -4.62 -16.26 55.62
C LEU A 620 -3.71 -17.45 55.95
N VAL A 621 -2.52 -17.10 56.43
CA VAL A 621 -1.48 -18.05 56.85
C VAL A 621 -1.87 -18.66 58.19
N GLU A 622 -1.69 -19.97 58.37
CA GLU A 622 -1.19 -20.47 59.65
C GLU A 622 -0.47 -21.82 59.54
N LEU A 623 0.22 -22.17 60.63
CA LEU A 623 1.32 -23.13 60.70
C LEU A 623 0.86 -24.58 60.98
N GLU A 624 1.82 -25.50 60.99
CA GLU A 624 1.61 -26.94 61.23
C GLU A 624 1.09 -27.27 62.64
N VAL A 625 0.48 -28.44 62.79
CA VAL A 625 -0.26 -28.86 63.99
C VAL A 625 0.52 -29.86 64.85
N ASP A 626 0.64 -29.56 66.13
CA ASP A 626 0.87 -30.50 67.24
C ASP A 626 0.23 -29.89 68.51
N GLY A 627 -0.52 -30.59 69.38
CA GLY A 627 -1.06 -31.96 69.27
C GLY A 627 -1.76 -32.41 70.58
N PHE A 628 -2.84 -33.20 70.47
CA PHE A 628 -3.48 -33.98 71.57
C PHE A 628 -4.29 -33.19 72.66
N PRO A 629 -5.25 -33.83 73.39
CA PRO A 629 -6.63 -33.31 73.43
C PRO A 629 -7.37 -33.42 74.80
N LEU A 630 -8.73 -33.42 74.78
CA LEU A 630 -9.72 -33.63 75.88
C LEU A 630 -9.87 -32.46 76.90
N SER A 631 -11.04 -31.94 77.28
CA SER A 631 -12.43 -32.38 77.19
C SER A 631 -13.38 -31.43 77.97
N LYS A 632 -14.71 -31.67 77.88
CA LYS A 632 -15.79 -31.39 78.87
C LYS A 632 -16.35 -29.97 79.11
N LEU A 633 -17.70 -29.94 79.07
CA LEU A 633 -18.64 -29.12 79.87
C LEU A 633 -18.66 -27.59 79.66
N GLY A 634 -19.76 -26.95 80.09
CA GLY A 634 -19.76 -25.50 80.37
C GLY A 634 -21.04 -24.72 80.08
N THR A 635 -22.22 -25.19 80.50
CA THR A 635 -23.47 -24.44 80.36
C THR A 635 -23.47 -23.10 81.12
N SER A 636 -24.12 -22.08 80.55
CA SER A 636 -25.05 -21.16 81.25
C SER A 636 -24.59 -19.80 81.84
N THR A 637 -25.34 -18.75 81.43
CA THR A 637 -25.95 -17.64 82.22
C THR A 637 -25.22 -16.37 82.71
N TYR A 638 -25.90 -15.24 82.44
CA TYR A 638 -26.11 -14.02 83.26
C TYR A 638 -24.93 -13.02 83.46
N GLN A 639 -25.05 -11.75 82.99
CA GLN A 639 -25.61 -10.53 83.63
C GLN A 639 -24.55 -9.79 84.52
N ASP A 640 -24.51 -8.46 84.71
CA ASP A 640 -25.35 -7.34 84.20
C ASP A 640 -24.51 -6.01 84.00
N PRO A 641 -24.88 -4.72 84.28
CA PRO A 641 -24.78 -3.70 83.20
C PRO A 641 -24.14 -2.32 83.53
N SER A 642 -24.19 -1.44 82.50
CA SER A 642 -24.40 0.03 82.55
C SER A 642 -23.25 1.01 82.89
N GLU A 643 -23.10 2.04 82.03
CA GLU A 643 -23.41 3.45 82.40
C GLU A 643 -23.76 4.32 81.15
N LEU A 644 -24.76 5.19 81.34
CA LEU A 644 -25.01 6.59 80.90
C LEU A 644 -24.32 7.22 79.65
N GLN A 645 -24.87 8.24 78.93
CA GLN A 645 -26.26 8.75 78.74
C GLN A 645 -26.31 9.90 77.68
N TYR A 646 -27.20 9.81 76.68
CA TYR A 646 -27.84 10.90 75.88
C TYR A 646 -26.96 11.83 74.96
N VAL A 647 -27.52 12.76 74.14
CA VAL A 647 -28.52 12.64 73.04
C VAL A 647 -28.69 13.98 72.25
N LEU A 648 -28.84 13.87 70.91
CA LEU A 648 -29.44 14.81 69.92
C LEU A 648 -28.93 16.26 69.66
N SER A 649 -29.07 16.60 68.38
CA SER A 649 -28.79 17.79 67.55
C SER A 649 -29.65 19.06 67.75
N VAL A 650 -29.10 20.24 67.35
CA VAL A 650 -29.82 21.46 66.87
C VAL A 650 -28.99 22.13 65.72
N GLN A 651 -29.56 23.09 64.99
CA GLN A 651 -29.07 23.69 63.72
C GLN A 651 -28.56 25.16 63.81
N ASP A 652 -28.11 25.67 62.65
CA ASP A 652 -28.32 27.03 62.06
C ASP A 652 -27.36 28.25 62.31
N SER A 653 -27.35 29.10 61.27
CA SER A 653 -27.03 30.55 61.18
C SER A 653 -25.59 31.08 60.97
N ASP A 654 -25.35 31.58 59.74
CA ASP A 654 -24.69 32.83 59.31
C ASP A 654 -23.52 33.49 60.09
N SER A 655 -22.43 33.82 59.36
CA SER A 655 -22.06 35.23 59.03
C SER A 655 -20.70 35.40 58.31
N ALA A 656 -20.49 36.59 57.74
CA ALA A 656 -19.24 37.13 57.15
C ALA A 656 -19.23 38.68 57.40
N PRO A 657 -18.28 39.54 56.93
CA PRO A 657 -17.09 39.35 56.08
C PRO A 657 -15.84 40.17 56.56
N LEU A 658 -15.08 40.77 55.61
CA LEU A 658 -13.92 41.71 55.70
C LEU A 658 -12.54 41.02 55.84
N ARG A 659 -11.49 41.25 55.01
CA ARG A 659 -10.92 42.37 54.19
C ARG A 659 -10.10 43.43 54.95
N THR A 660 -8.80 43.51 54.62
CA THR A 660 -7.91 44.68 54.29
C THR A 660 -6.44 44.21 54.38
N SER A 661 -5.37 44.80 53.79
CA SER A 661 -5.07 45.83 52.76
C SER A 661 -3.53 45.84 52.58
N SER A 662 -2.83 46.24 51.51
CA SER A 662 -3.10 46.79 50.15
C SER A 662 -1.77 46.60 49.32
N ALA A 663 -1.33 47.30 48.24
CA ALA A 663 -1.68 48.58 47.61
C ALA A 663 -1.17 48.71 46.14
N THR A 664 -0.78 49.93 45.75
CA THR A 664 -0.34 50.50 44.45
C THR A 664 1.13 50.18 44.04
N SER A 665 1.57 50.13 42.78
CA SER A 665 1.19 50.77 41.48
C SER A 665 1.91 52.09 41.13
N MET A 666 2.54 52.15 39.94
CA MET A 666 2.74 53.35 39.11
C MET A 666 2.78 52.96 37.60
N GLN A 667 2.44 53.90 36.71
CA GLN A 667 2.45 53.78 35.24
C GLN A 667 3.41 54.81 34.61
N LEU A 668 3.62 54.77 33.26
CA LEU A 668 3.47 55.94 32.34
C LEU A 668 3.79 55.62 30.84
N LYS A 669 2.81 55.91 29.94
CA LYS A 669 2.84 56.38 28.51
C LYS A 669 3.98 55.93 27.52
N GLY A 670 3.75 55.73 26.21
CA GLY A 670 2.52 55.74 25.37
C GLY A 670 2.75 56.18 23.89
N ARG A 671 1.76 55.95 22.99
CA ARG A 671 1.70 56.19 21.51
C ARG A 671 2.41 55.14 20.62
N GLN A 672 2.01 54.86 19.36
CA GLN A 672 0.88 55.38 18.54
C GLN A 672 0.19 54.26 17.69
N LYS A 673 -0.78 54.60 16.82
CA LYS A 673 -1.68 53.68 16.09
C LYS A 673 -1.22 53.37 14.66
N GLU A 674 -1.61 52.21 14.12
CA GLU A 674 -2.26 52.17 12.81
C GLU A 674 -3.35 51.08 12.69
N LYS A 675 -3.91 50.83 11.49
CA LYS A 675 -5.30 50.34 11.31
C LYS A 675 -5.47 48.86 10.98
N VAL A 676 -6.35 48.23 11.75
CA VAL A 676 -7.24 47.09 11.45
C VAL A 676 -7.25 46.57 10.00
N PHE A 677 -6.92 45.28 9.84
CA PHE A 677 -7.75 44.37 9.05
C PHE A 677 -8.37 43.34 10.00
N ARG A 678 -9.68 43.11 9.86
CA ARG A 678 -10.46 42.23 10.74
C ARG A 678 -10.47 40.82 10.14
N THR A 679 -9.41 40.05 10.34
CA THR A 679 -9.43 38.60 10.04
C THR A 679 -10.59 37.94 10.78
N LYS A 680 -11.30 37.05 10.10
CA LYS A 680 -12.38 36.28 10.71
C LYS A 680 -11.78 35.38 11.78
N SER A 681 -12.41 35.29 12.95
CA SER A 681 -12.10 34.25 13.92
C SER A 681 -12.44 32.89 13.30
N HIS A 682 -11.42 32.15 12.88
CA HIS A 682 -11.55 30.70 12.76
C HIS A 682 -11.84 30.17 14.16
N GLN A 683 -12.95 29.45 14.32
CA GLN A 683 -13.07 28.55 15.45
C GLN A 683 -12.01 27.45 15.23
N PRO A 684 -11.15 27.13 16.21
CA PRO A 684 -10.23 26.02 16.08
C PRO A 684 -11.03 24.73 15.96
N LEU A 685 -10.65 23.87 15.01
CA LEU A 685 -11.16 22.50 14.95
C LEU A 685 -10.64 21.77 16.19
N CYS A 686 -11.54 21.23 17.02
CA CYS A 686 -11.17 20.60 18.26
C CYS A 686 -10.62 19.18 18.00
N PHE A 687 -9.32 19.09 17.74
CA PHE A 687 -8.62 17.80 17.52
C PHE A 687 -8.64 16.86 18.74
N ILE A 688 -9.14 17.31 19.91
CA ILE A 688 -9.24 16.48 21.13
C ILE A 688 -10.09 15.24 20.88
N ASP A 689 -11.15 15.34 20.07
CA ASP A 689 -12.02 14.19 19.75
C ASP A 689 -11.37 13.14 18.83
N SER A 690 -10.20 13.44 18.24
CA SER A 690 -9.40 12.48 17.46
C SER A 690 -8.55 11.53 18.32
N PHE A 691 -8.57 11.68 19.65
CA PHE A 691 -7.80 10.84 20.59
C PHE A 691 -8.71 9.86 21.37
N PRO A 692 -8.15 8.76 21.93
CA PRO A 692 -8.88 7.81 22.79
C PRO A 692 -9.65 8.52 23.92
N ALA A 693 -10.91 8.15 24.16
CA ALA A 693 -11.82 8.93 24.98
C ALA A 693 -11.33 9.10 26.44
N GLY A 694 -10.84 8.03 27.08
CA GLY A 694 -10.21 8.06 28.40
C GLY A 694 -8.97 8.96 28.54
N LEU A 695 -8.38 9.43 27.43
CA LEU A 695 -7.26 10.40 27.44
C LEU A 695 -7.71 11.85 27.27
N ARG A 696 -8.91 12.10 26.72
CA ARG A 696 -9.40 13.48 26.45
C ARG A 696 -9.43 14.36 27.72
N PRO A 697 -9.82 13.88 28.92
CA PRO A 697 -9.75 14.69 30.15
C PRO A 697 -8.33 15.10 30.59
N TYR A 698 -7.29 14.51 29.99
CA TYR A 698 -5.88 14.77 30.31
C TYR A 698 -5.15 15.60 29.24
N ILE A 699 -5.82 15.89 28.11
CA ILE A 699 -5.36 16.79 27.05
C ILE A 699 -5.99 18.16 27.31
N HIS A 700 -5.17 19.20 27.50
CA HIS A 700 -5.69 20.55 27.78
C HIS A 700 -5.57 21.53 26.60
N ASP A 701 -4.70 21.23 25.63
CA ASP A 701 -4.59 21.97 24.38
C ASP A 701 -3.97 21.08 23.28
N VAL A 702 -4.22 21.42 22.02
CA VAL A 702 -3.65 20.77 20.83
C VAL A 702 -3.26 21.85 19.82
N GLN A 703 -1.95 22.11 19.72
CA GLN A 703 -1.38 23.04 18.74
C GLN A 703 -1.18 22.31 17.41
N ASP A 704 -1.90 22.78 16.39
CA ASP A 704 -1.69 22.37 15.00
C ASP A 704 -0.43 23.05 14.43
N VAL A 705 0.17 22.44 13.41
CA VAL A 705 1.34 22.94 12.67
C VAL A 705 1.06 22.91 11.17
N ILE A 706 1.89 23.57 10.36
CA ILE A 706 1.65 23.64 8.91
C ILE A 706 1.57 22.23 8.30
N ALA A 707 0.39 21.88 7.77
CA ALA A 707 0.06 20.56 7.25
C ALA A 707 0.68 20.27 5.86
N ASP A 708 1.89 20.74 5.55
CA ASP A 708 2.54 20.62 4.23
C ASP A 708 3.02 19.19 3.87
N GLY A 709 3.03 18.28 4.84
CA GLY A 709 3.59 16.92 4.72
C GLY A 709 4.93 16.74 5.44
N HIS A 710 5.58 17.83 5.85
CA HIS A 710 6.63 17.83 6.86
C HIS A 710 6.05 17.89 8.29
N CYS A 711 4.74 18.09 8.46
CA CYS A 711 4.03 18.23 9.76
C CYS A 711 4.61 17.41 10.93
N GLY A 712 4.90 16.11 10.78
CA GLY A 712 5.54 15.32 11.85
C GLY A 712 6.90 15.86 12.29
N PHE A 713 7.77 16.21 11.34
CA PHE A 713 9.06 16.85 11.60
C PHE A 713 8.92 18.31 12.06
N ARG A 714 7.86 19.01 11.64
CA ARG A 714 7.51 20.35 12.14
C ARG A 714 7.10 20.30 13.61
N VAL A 715 6.24 19.35 14.01
CA VAL A 715 5.91 19.09 15.42
C VAL A 715 7.17 18.76 16.21
N VAL A 716 8.07 17.92 15.71
CA VAL A 716 9.33 17.63 16.42
C VAL A 716 10.21 18.89 16.56
N ALA A 717 10.33 19.74 15.55
CA ALA A 717 11.07 21.01 15.63
C ALA A 717 10.45 21.98 16.66
N GLU A 718 9.12 22.07 16.66
CA GLU A 718 8.30 22.88 17.55
C GLU A 718 8.19 22.29 18.99
N LEU A 719 8.46 20.99 19.16
CA LEU A 719 8.64 20.33 20.45
C LEU A 719 10.08 20.49 20.98
N MET A 720 11.07 20.67 20.11
CA MET A 720 12.48 20.88 20.48
C MET A 720 12.83 22.36 20.69
N ASP A 721 11.84 23.26 20.69
CA ASP A 721 11.97 24.70 20.87
C ASP A 721 12.84 25.40 19.80
N ILE A 722 13.06 24.75 18.65
CA ILE A 722 13.77 25.31 17.48
C ILE A 722 12.81 25.89 16.43
N GLY A 723 11.49 25.79 16.64
CA GLY A 723 10.43 26.37 15.82
C GLY A 723 10.07 25.55 14.58
N GLU A 724 8.78 25.55 14.20
CA GLU A 724 8.23 24.61 13.22
C GLU A 724 8.91 24.64 11.83
N ASP A 725 9.44 25.78 11.37
CA ASP A 725 10.12 25.88 10.07
C ASP A 725 11.49 25.18 10.02
N ASN A 726 12.06 24.80 11.17
CA ASN A 726 13.33 24.08 11.24
C ASN A 726 13.18 22.54 11.12
N TRP A 727 12.06 22.05 10.58
CA TRP A 727 11.86 20.64 10.23
C TRP A 727 13.00 20.03 9.37
N ALA A 728 13.67 20.86 8.57
CA ALA A 728 14.80 20.44 7.74
C ALA A 728 16.05 20.11 8.57
N GLN A 729 16.21 20.74 9.74
CA GLN A 729 17.24 20.35 10.71
C GLN A 729 16.87 19.02 11.38
N VAL A 730 15.61 18.84 11.78
CA VAL A 730 15.14 17.57 12.36
C VAL A 730 15.40 16.38 11.44
N ARG A 731 15.15 16.53 10.13
CA ARG A 731 15.48 15.47 9.16
C ARG A 731 16.96 15.13 9.14
N ARG A 732 17.85 16.12 9.14
CA ARG A 732 19.31 15.90 9.21
C ARG A 732 19.68 15.18 10.50
N ASP A 733 19.17 15.65 11.64
CA ASP A 733 19.42 15.04 12.95
C ASP A 733 19.04 13.56 13.01
N LEU A 734 17.91 13.18 12.39
CA LEU A 734 17.43 11.81 12.34
C LEU A 734 18.17 10.95 11.30
N VAL A 735 18.66 11.54 10.20
CA VAL A 735 19.59 10.87 9.27
C VAL A 735 20.92 10.59 9.95
N ASP A 736 21.49 11.58 10.64
CA ASP A 736 22.75 11.46 11.40
C ASP A 736 22.66 10.34 12.45
N GLU A 737 21.57 10.31 13.23
CA GLU A 737 21.32 9.27 14.23
C GLU A 737 21.23 7.87 13.60
N LEU A 738 20.46 7.74 12.51
CA LEU A 738 20.26 6.49 11.80
C LEU A 738 21.55 5.99 11.15
N GLN A 739 22.36 6.87 10.57
CA GLN A 739 23.64 6.50 9.96
C GLN A 739 24.73 6.19 10.99
N SER A 740 24.79 6.94 12.10
CA SER A 740 25.79 6.73 13.16
C SER A 740 25.58 5.43 13.95
N HIS A 741 24.36 4.89 13.93
CA HIS A 741 23.95 3.69 14.67
C HIS A 741 23.19 2.70 13.78
N TYR A 742 23.57 2.59 12.51
CA TYR A 742 22.79 1.88 11.49
C TYR A 742 22.55 0.41 11.83
N ASP A 743 23.57 -0.30 12.33
CA ASP A 743 23.45 -1.71 12.73
C ASP A 743 22.51 -1.91 13.94
N ASP A 744 22.57 -1.04 14.95
CA ASP A 744 21.63 -1.03 16.08
C ASP A 744 20.17 -0.93 15.58
N TYR A 745 19.93 -0.10 14.55
CA TYR A 745 18.62 0.10 13.98
C TYR A 745 18.18 -1.06 13.06
N ILE A 746 19.09 -1.67 12.30
CA ILE A 746 18.80 -2.93 11.59
C ILE A 746 18.33 -4.00 12.60
N GLN A 747 19.03 -4.14 13.73
CA GLN A 747 18.66 -5.10 14.77
C GLN A 747 17.30 -4.77 15.41
N LEU A 748 17.07 -3.51 15.79
CA LEU A 748 15.82 -3.00 16.38
C LEU A 748 14.58 -3.25 15.48
N TYR A 749 14.74 -3.14 14.16
CA TYR A 749 13.65 -3.32 13.20
C TYR A 749 13.53 -4.77 12.70
N GLY A 750 14.56 -5.60 12.85
CA GLY A 750 14.60 -6.99 12.39
C GLY A 750 14.78 -7.16 10.88
N ASP A 751 14.86 -6.07 10.13
CA ASP A 751 15.00 -6.02 8.67
C ASP A 751 15.83 -4.80 8.26
N ALA A 752 16.89 -5.03 7.48
CA ALA A 752 17.75 -3.97 6.97
C ALA A 752 17.05 -3.09 5.91
N GLU A 753 16.01 -3.61 5.26
CA GLU A 753 15.20 -2.85 4.31
C GLU A 753 14.41 -1.74 5.01
N ILE A 754 13.94 -1.95 6.25
CA ILE A 754 13.24 -0.91 7.03
C ILE A 754 14.20 0.24 7.37
N ALA A 755 15.42 -0.05 7.81
CA ALA A 755 16.44 0.98 8.03
C ALA A 755 16.77 1.76 6.74
N ARG A 756 16.80 1.07 5.59
CA ARG A 756 17.04 1.67 4.27
C ARG A 756 15.86 2.52 3.77
N GLU A 757 14.62 2.08 3.99
CA GLU A 757 13.40 2.82 3.62
C GLU A 757 13.21 4.06 4.53
N LEU A 758 13.50 3.96 5.85
CA LEU A 758 13.58 5.11 6.75
C LEU A 758 14.64 6.13 6.31
N LEU A 759 15.85 5.67 5.99
CA LEU A 759 16.92 6.55 5.50
C LEU A 759 16.52 7.28 4.21
N HIS A 760 15.83 6.59 3.29
CA HIS A 760 15.30 7.19 2.07
C HIS A 760 14.16 8.19 2.33
N SER A 761 13.25 7.92 3.27
CA SER A 761 12.18 8.84 3.68
C SER A 761 12.75 10.13 4.30
N LEU A 762 13.70 9.97 5.23
CA LEU A 762 14.30 11.08 6.00
C LEU A 762 15.16 12.00 5.13
N SER A 763 15.95 11.45 4.21
CA SER A 763 16.94 12.18 3.38
C SER A 763 16.35 13.19 2.38
N TYR A 764 15.02 13.33 2.30
CA TYR A 764 14.35 14.29 1.42
C TYR A 764 14.36 15.72 2.00
N SER A 765 14.78 16.71 1.21
CA SER A 765 15.07 18.08 1.67
C SER A 765 14.31 19.21 0.96
N GLU A 766 13.51 18.91 -0.08
CA GLU A 766 12.66 19.91 -0.75
C GLU A 766 11.34 20.12 0.02
N SER A 767 10.57 21.15 -0.35
CA SER A 767 9.40 21.64 0.41
C SER A 767 8.06 20.91 0.15
N ASN A 768 8.03 19.81 -0.61
CA ASN A 768 6.77 19.15 -1.03
C ASN A 768 6.88 17.61 -1.07
N PRO A 769 7.04 16.93 0.08
CA PRO A 769 7.27 15.50 0.17
C PRO A 769 6.09 14.68 -0.36
N GLY A 770 6.41 13.65 -1.14
CA GLY A 770 5.52 12.53 -1.39
C GLY A 770 5.17 11.78 -0.11
N ILE A 771 4.28 10.79 -0.21
CA ILE A 771 3.83 9.99 0.94
C ILE A 771 5.00 9.18 1.50
N GLU A 772 5.84 8.67 0.59
CA GLU A 772 7.11 7.99 0.79
C GLU A 772 8.17 8.79 1.58
N HIS A 773 8.00 10.10 1.72
CA HIS A 773 8.88 10.98 2.48
C HIS A 773 8.20 11.59 3.73
N ARG A 774 6.97 11.17 4.08
CA ARG A 774 6.33 11.58 5.35
C ARG A 774 6.95 10.83 6.54
N MET A 775 6.80 11.39 7.74
CA MET A 775 7.24 10.73 8.98
C MET A 775 6.37 9.49 9.25
N ILE A 776 7.02 8.34 9.51
CA ILE A 776 6.34 7.07 9.75
C ILE A 776 6.43 6.72 11.23
N MET A 777 5.28 6.61 11.90
CA MET A 777 5.18 6.06 13.25
C MET A 777 4.64 4.62 13.16
N PRO A 778 5.07 3.68 14.02
CA PRO A 778 5.89 3.90 15.23
C PRO A 778 7.40 4.08 14.96
N ASP A 779 7.94 3.67 13.81
CA ASP A 779 9.37 3.39 13.68
C ASP A 779 10.29 4.62 13.82
N THR A 780 9.88 5.82 13.39
CA THR A 780 10.66 7.06 13.59
C THR A 780 10.76 7.46 15.07
N GLY A 781 9.86 6.97 15.94
CA GLY A 781 9.84 7.32 17.37
C GLY A 781 11.11 6.94 18.13
N HIS A 782 11.74 5.82 17.77
CA HIS A 782 13.00 5.36 18.39
C HIS A 782 14.22 6.21 17.98
N LEU A 783 14.20 6.81 16.79
CA LEU A 783 15.21 7.76 16.33
C LEU A 783 15.07 9.09 17.07
N ILE A 784 13.85 9.64 17.12
CA ILE A 784 13.55 10.93 17.79
C ILE A 784 13.90 10.87 19.29
N ALA A 785 13.47 9.81 19.99
CA ALA A 785 13.75 9.66 21.41
C ALA A 785 15.26 9.53 21.71
N SER A 786 16.01 8.83 20.86
CA SER A 786 17.45 8.62 21.04
C SER A 786 18.26 9.88 20.69
N ARG A 787 18.07 10.45 19.50
CA ARG A 787 18.81 11.64 19.01
C ARG A 787 18.67 12.85 19.92
N TYR A 788 17.46 13.13 20.41
CA TYR A 788 17.20 14.28 21.27
C TYR A 788 17.25 13.95 22.77
N ASN A 789 17.47 12.67 23.14
CA ASN A 789 17.54 12.21 24.53
C ASN A 789 16.28 12.56 25.36
N ILE A 790 15.10 12.31 24.79
CA ILE A 790 13.78 12.69 25.32
C ILE A 790 12.87 11.50 25.56
N VAL A 791 11.79 11.72 26.32
CA VAL A 791 10.65 10.80 26.39
C VAL A 791 9.57 11.28 25.43
N LEU A 792 9.32 10.51 24.37
CA LEU A 792 8.35 10.83 23.34
C LEU A 792 7.09 9.97 23.50
N MET A 793 5.96 10.60 23.83
CA MET A 793 4.64 9.98 23.82
C MET A 793 4.00 10.16 22.44
N HIS A 794 3.65 9.07 21.76
CA HIS A 794 2.82 9.05 20.56
C HIS A 794 1.39 8.70 20.93
N LEU A 795 0.43 9.54 20.52
CA LEU A 795 -1.00 9.31 20.68
C LEU A 795 -1.68 9.25 19.30
N SER A 796 -2.47 8.21 19.07
CA SER A 796 -3.40 8.14 17.93
C SER A 796 -4.58 7.24 18.27
N GLN A 797 -5.63 7.24 17.45
CA GLN A 797 -6.76 6.33 17.65
C GLN A 797 -6.41 4.85 17.38
N GLN A 798 -5.34 4.57 16.61
CA GLN A 798 -4.92 3.21 16.28
C GLN A 798 -3.84 2.65 17.22
N GLN A 799 -2.90 3.49 17.67
CA GLN A 799 -1.71 3.01 18.39
C GLN A 799 -1.04 4.11 19.24
N CYS A 800 -1.08 3.93 20.56
CA CYS A 800 -0.38 4.79 21.51
C CYS A 800 0.88 4.11 22.06
N PHE A 801 2.04 4.77 22.00
CA PHE A 801 3.32 4.26 22.51
C PHE A 801 4.19 5.35 23.15
N THR A 802 4.98 4.96 24.14
CA THR A 802 6.08 5.77 24.69
C THR A 802 7.42 5.27 24.16
N PHE A 803 8.20 6.17 23.58
CA PHE A 803 9.56 5.92 23.12
C PHE A 803 10.54 6.54 24.11
N LEU A 804 11.58 5.78 24.40
CA LEU A 804 12.66 6.13 25.33
C LEU A 804 14.01 6.05 24.58
N PRO A 805 15.05 6.77 25.02
CA PRO A 805 16.36 6.71 24.38
C PRO A 805 16.96 5.30 24.47
N LEU A 806 17.54 4.79 23.38
CA LEU A 806 18.10 3.43 23.34
C LEU A 806 19.47 3.30 24.04
N ARG A 807 20.26 4.38 24.07
CA ARG A 807 21.70 4.38 24.39
C ARG A 807 22.13 5.33 25.52
N SER A 808 21.23 6.17 26.06
CA SER A 808 21.59 7.18 27.08
C SER A 808 21.29 6.72 28.51
N VAL A 809 22.09 7.21 29.47
CA VAL A 809 21.85 6.98 30.90
C VAL A 809 20.61 7.76 31.38
N PRO A 810 19.71 7.16 32.20
CA PRO A 810 18.50 7.83 32.68
C PRO A 810 18.77 9.14 33.40
N LEU A 811 18.35 10.26 32.80
CA LEU A 811 18.56 11.60 33.36
C LEU A 811 17.82 11.79 34.71
N PRO A 812 18.25 12.72 35.58
CA PRO A 812 17.47 13.17 36.73
C PRO A 812 16.07 13.65 36.32
N ARG A 813 15.04 13.40 37.14
CA ARG A 813 13.63 13.72 36.80
C ARG A 813 13.41 15.18 36.39
N THR A 814 14.15 16.12 36.97
CA THR A 814 14.12 17.56 36.67
C THR A 814 14.72 17.95 35.31
N SER A 815 15.49 17.06 34.69
CA SER A 815 16.18 17.29 33.41
C SER A 815 15.57 16.48 32.25
N ARG A 816 14.50 15.73 32.47
CA ARG A 816 13.82 14.93 31.44
C ARG A 816 12.78 15.78 30.71
N LYS A 817 12.99 16.03 29.42
CA LYS A 817 11.94 16.59 28.54
C LYS A 817 10.99 15.46 28.13
N ILE A 818 9.74 15.56 28.56
CA ILE A 818 8.64 14.69 28.12
C ILE A 818 7.84 15.48 27.09
N VAL A 819 7.62 14.91 25.90
CA VAL A 819 6.89 15.55 24.80
C VAL A 819 5.81 14.62 24.27
N THR A 820 4.70 15.18 23.78
CA THR A 820 3.59 14.40 23.22
C THR A 820 3.29 14.85 21.79
N ILE A 821 3.28 13.89 20.87
CA ILE A 821 2.88 14.06 19.48
C ILE A 821 1.58 13.28 19.24
N GLY A 822 0.61 13.94 18.63
CA GLY A 822 -0.64 13.34 18.20
C GLY A 822 -0.61 13.06 16.70
N PHE A 823 -1.16 11.91 16.28
CA PHE A 823 -1.51 11.63 14.89
C PHE A 823 -3.03 11.58 14.76
N VAL A 824 -3.58 12.46 13.92
CA VAL A 824 -5.02 12.73 13.81
C VAL A 824 -5.49 12.68 12.35
N ASN A 825 -6.76 12.35 12.15
CA ASN A 825 -7.43 12.28 10.85
C ASN A 825 -6.71 11.41 9.79
N GLU A 826 -5.90 10.44 10.23
CA GLU A 826 -5.09 9.54 9.38
C GLU A 826 -4.11 10.24 8.42
N CYS A 827 -3.81 11.53 8.63
CA CYS A 827 -3.00 12.30 7.68
C CYS A 827 -2.13 13.42 8.28
N GLN A 828 -2.35 13.80 9.54
CA GLN A 828 -1.82 15.03 10.14
C GLN A 828 -1.19 14.75 11.52
N PHE A 829 -0.04 15.37 11.78
CA PHE A 829 0.61 15.35 13.09
C PHE A 829 0.43 16.69 13.81
N VAL A 830 0.12 16.64 15.11
CA VAL A 830 -0.14 17.81 15.97
C VAL A 830 0.65 17.73 17.29
N LYS A 831 0.91 18.88 17.90
CA LYS A 831 1.58 19.02 19.21
C LYS A 831 0.51 18.96 20.31
N VAL A 832 0.60 17.97 21.20
CA VAL A 832 -0.44 17.71 22.23
C VAL A 832 0.08 18.12 23.60
N PHE A 833 -0.71 18.90 24.35
CA PHE A 833 -0.36 19.33 25.69
C PHE A 833 -1.11 18.52 26.75
N MET A 834 -0.39 17.59 27.38
CA MET A 834 -0.90 16.76 28.48
C MET A 834 -0.84 17.52 29.82
N HIS A 835 -1.77 17.23 30.73
CA HIS A 835 -1.71 17.73 32.11
C HIS A 835 -0.52 17.12 32.90
N PRO A 836 0.03 17.82 33.90
CA PRO A 836 1.09 17.28 34.75
C PRO A 836 0.65 15.99 35.46
N GLY A 837 1.43 14.92 35.29
CA GLY A 837 1.13 13.60 35.86
C GLY A 837 0.10 12.77 35.09
N ALA A 838 -0.28 13.20 33.87
CA ALA A 838 -1.20 12.48 32.98
C ALA A 838 -0.82 11.00 32.74
N PRO A 839 -1.77 10.17 32.26
CA PRO A 839 -1.51 8.80 31.86
C PRO A 839 -0.52 8.75 30.69
N MET A 840 0.41 7.78 30.72
CA MET A 840 1.47 7.64 29.72
C MET A 840 1.35 6.32 28.95
N PRO A 841 1.34 6.32 27.61
CA PRO A 841 1.24 5.10 26.81
C PRO A 841 2.27 4.01 27.17
N PRO A 842 1.98 2.72 26.92
CA PRO A 842 2.95 1.65 27.11
C PRO A 842 4.24 1.91 26.35
N ILE A 843 5.38 1.57 26.96
CA ILE A 843 6.68 1.68 26.32
C ILE A 843 6.74 0.72 25.12
N SER A 844 7.27 1.18 23.99
CA SER A 844 7.43 0.37 22.77
C SER A 844 8.13 -0.97 23.08
N PRO A 845 7.54 -2.13 22.73
CA PRO A 845 8.14 -3.44 22.98
C PRO A 845 9.57 -3.58 22.43
N LYS A 846 9.84 -3.03 21.23
CA LYS A 846 11.17 -3.00 20.61
C LYS A 846 12.23 -2.37 21.53
N TRP A 847 11.88 -1.39 22.38
CA TRP A 847 12.81 -0.79 23.35
C TRP A 847 13.09 -1.72 24.55
N LEU A 848 12.09 -2.48 25.01
CA LEU A 848 12.26 -3.45 26.09
C LEU A 848 13.17 -4.63 25.69
N GLU A 849 13.26 -4.90 24.39
CA GLU A 849 14.12 -5.94 23.80
C GLU A 849 15.53 -5.44 23.44
N HIS A 850 15.66 -4.20 22.93
CA HIS A 850 16.90 -3.71 22.29
C HIS A 850 17.59 -2.52 22.97
N ARG A 851 17.15 -2.07 24.16
CA ARG A 851 17.87 -1.02 24.91
C ARG A 851 19.25 -1.49 25.37
N TYR A 852 20.22 -0.58 25.37
CA TYR A 852 21.54 -0.85 25.91
C TYR A 852 21.48 -0.92 27.45
N PRO A 853 22.38 -1.68 28.12
CA PRO A 853 22.39 -1.79 29.58
C PRO A 853 22.49 -0.44 30.32
N CYS A 854 23.13 0.57 29.71
CA CYS A 854 23.19 1.93 30.24
C CYS A 854 21.82 2.65 30.31
N ALA A 855 20.86 2.26 29.46
CA ALA A 855 19.52 2.85 29.38
C ALA A 855 18.49 2.19 30.30
N GLN A 856 18.88 1.16 31.05
CA GLN A 856 18.03 0.54 32.07
C GLN A 856 17.76 1.53 33.23
N GLY A 857 16.48 1.70 33.59
CA GLY A 857 16.03 2.68 34.59
C GLY A 857 15.38 3.94 33.98
N TRP A 858 15.30 4.05 32.65
CA TRP A 858 14.44 5.07 32.01
C TRP A 858 12.96 4.78 32.27
N GLU A 859 12.57 3.50 32.29
CA GLU A 859 11.19 3.00 32.44
C GLU A 859 10.62 3.20 33.85
N THR A 860 11.44 3.00 34.89
CA THR A 860 11.00 2.88 36.30
C THR A 860 10.14 4.06 36.79
N PRO A 861 10.44 5.34 36.47
CA PRO A 861 9.65 6.47 36.95
C PRO A 861 8.30 6.66 36.25
N TYR A 862 7.97 5.84 35.25
CA TYR A 862 6.75 5.93 34.44
C TYR A 862 5.77 4.76 34.65
N THR A 863 6.21 3.66 35.27
CA THR A 863 5.39 2.45 35.50
C THR A 863 4.01 2.75 36.12
N ALA A 864 3.91 3.74 37.01
CA ALA A 864 2.63 4.17 37.58
C ALA A 864 1.71 4.85 36.56
N HIS A 865 2.24 5.78 35.75
CA HIS A 865 1.49 6.48 34.70
C HIS A 865 1.10 5.53 33.55
N ILE A 866 1.91 4.50 33.30
CA ILE A 866 1.61 3.42 32.33
C ILE A 866 0.54 2.46 32.85
N ARG A 867 0.48 2.24 34.16
CA ARG A 867 -0.63 1.50 34.79
C ARG A 867 -1.93 2.27 34.62
N VAL A 868 -1.98 3.53 35.06
CA VAL A 868 -3.16 4.41 34.92
C VAL A 868 -3.58 4.58 33.45
N PHE A 869 -2.63 4.65 32.51
CA PHE A 869 -2.94 4.65 31.07
C PHE A 869 -3.60 3.36 30.62
N ARG A 870 -3.06 2.21 31.05
CA ARG A 870 -3.70 0.93 30.73
C ARG A 870 -5.11 0.90 31.30
N ASP A 871 -5.27 1.25 32.56
CA ASP A 871 -6.58 1.24 33.24
C ASP A 871 -7.60 2.16 32.50
N LEU A 872 -7.19 3.32 31.98
CA LEU A 872 -8.04 4.27 31.22
C LEU A 872 -8.21 4.01 29.71
N VAL A 873 -7.37 3.17 29.11
CA VAL A 873 -7.35 2.89 27.64
C VAL A 873 -7.45 1.39 27.36
N THR A 874 -7.81 0.59 28.37
CA THR A 874 -8.28 -0.80 28.24
C THR A 874 -9.72 -1.01 28.71
N ASP A 875 -10.37 0.07 29.17
CA ASP A 875 -11.84 0.21 29.21
C ASP A 875 -12.44 0.39 27.79
N HIS A 876 -11.59 0.53 26.76
CA HIS A 876 -11.91 0.79 25.35
C HIS A 876 -11.25 -0.25 24.42
#